data_AF-A0A954XK22-F1
#
_entry.id   AF-A0A954XK22-F1
#
_cell.length_a   1.000
_cell.length_b   1.000
_cell.length_c   1.000
_cell.angle_alpha   90.00
_cell.angle_beta   90.00
_cell.angle_gamma   90.00
#
_symmetry.space_group_name_H-M   'P 1'
#
loop_
_entity.id
_entity.type
_entity.pdbx_description
1 polymer ?
#
loop_
_entity_poly.entity_id
_entity_poly.type
_entity_poly.pdbx_seq_one_letter_code
_entity_poly.pdbx_strand_id
1 'polypeptide(L)'
;MPVPPLDDLTSPSREKIPVSIYPHADNACQAVAHQIAECIRQRAADGKPCVLGLATGSTPVGIYDELVRLHQEEQLSFANVFTFNLDEYFPMQPHELQSYVRFMREHLFDLVDIPTEQTYVPDGTLPIEQVADYCKWYEDEIKKVGGIDIQLLGVGRSGHVGFNEPGSSVSSRTRLITLDRVTRIDAASDFFGQEHVPRRAITMGVGTILEARKVFMLAFGEHKAPIVKRAVEGEINSAIAASFLQDHPQAQVVLDTAAAADLTRCESPWLLGPTEWDETTVRKAVIWLARRVDKPILKLTDADYNEDGLQDLLADRGPAYDINLAVFRHLQGTIVGWPGGKPAHARQPGDRTRANSDVFPKRVIIFSPHPDDDVISMGGTLIRLVDQQHEVHVAYQTSGNIAVFDDDVIRFTEFVSEFNQHFGVGPERTAELEAHVEQYLKDKLAGQIDSPEIQTIKGLIRRGEARAGCRCCNVPKERLHFMDLPFYETGRVKKKPISDEDIQITIDLLNEIRPHQIYAAGDLSDPHGTHRTCLTAVLKAFDRCEASDWHKDCEVWLYRGAWQEWGPEEIEMAVPLSPSEVDRKRIAIFKHESQKDRALFPGADAREFWKRAEDRNRETAELYDNLGLAEYEAIEGFVRWDRDKHVL
;
A
#
# COMPACT_ATOMS: atom_id res chain seq x y z
N MET A 1 -21.75 -12.88 8.91
CA MET A 1 -21.88 -13.47 7.56
C MET A 1 -20.94 -12.70 6.64
N PRO A 2 -20.17 -13.38 5.77
CA PRO A 2 -19.21 -12.73 4.88
C PRO A 2 -19.90 -11.71 3.98
N VAL A 3 -19.25 -10.58 3.74
CA VAL A 3 -19.68 -9.62 2.72
C VAL A 3 -19.54 -10.29 1.35
N PRO A 4 -20.59 -10.33 0.52
CA PRO A 4 -20.48 -10.91 -0.82
C PRO A 4 -19.51 -10.11 -1.69
N PRO A 5 -18.91 -10.72 -2.72
CA PRO A 5 -18.13 -9.97 -3.70
C PRO A 5 -19.00 -8.90 -4.39
N LEU A 6 -18.38 -7.84 -4.87
CA LEU A 6 -19.00 -6.75 -5.61
C LEU A 6 -19.53 -7.19 -6.99
N ASP A 7 -19.08 -8.34 -7.49
CA ASP A 7 -19.39 -8.79 -8.84
C ASP A 7 -20.67 -9.62 -8.94
N ASP A 8 -21.47 -9.29 -9.96
CA ASP A 8 -22.45 -10.18 -10.58
C ASP A 8 -21.70 -11.05 -11.62
N LEU A 9 -21.71 -12.38 -11.44
CA LEU A 9 -21.05 -13.37 -12.32
C LEU A 9 -21.56 -13.36 -13.79
N THR A 10 -22.46 -12.44 -14.12
CA THR A 10 -23.11 -12.32 -15.42
C THR A 10 -22.56 -11.20 -16.31
N SER A 11 -21.66 -10.34 -15.81
CA SER A 11 -21.03 -9.29 -16.62
C SER A 11 -20.04 -9.88 -17.64
N PRO A 12 -20.06 -9.44 -18.91
CA PRO A 12 -19.06 -9.86 -19.89
C PRO A 12 -17.66 -9.49 -19.39
N SER A 13 -16.69 -10.37 -19.64
CA SER A 13 -15.40 -10.38 -18.93
C SER A 13 -14.30 -10.84 -19.90
N ARG A 14 -13.09 -10.27 -19.77
CA ARG A 14 -11.89 -10.70 -20.53
C ARG A 14 -10.99 -11.64 -19.74
N GLU A 15 -11.29 -11.79 -18.45
CA GLU A 15 -10.58 -12.66 -17.54
C GLU A 15 -10.74 -14.12 -17.97
N LYS A 16 -9.60 -14.79 -18.09
CA LYS A 16 -9.49 -16.22 -18.45
C LYS A 16 -9.46 -17.12 -17.21
N ILE A 17 -9.61 -16.53 -16.02
CA ILE A 17 -9.75 -17.21 -14.72
C ILE A 17 -10.93 -16.56 -13.99
N PRO A 18 -11.80 -17.30 -13.29
CA PRO A 18 -12.80 -16.72 -12.40
C PRO A 18 -12.18 -15.71 -11.42
N VAL A 19 -12.71 -14.49 -11.41
CA VAL A 19 -12.27 -13.41 -10.50
C VAL A 19 -13.41 -13.00 -9.59
N SER A 20 -13.11 -12.75 -8.31
CA SER A 20 -14.04 -12.18 -7.34
C SER A 20 -13.42 -10.94 -6.72
N ILE A 21 -14.07 -9.80 -6.90
CA ILE A 21 -13.65 -8.52 -6.33
C ILE A 21 -14.44 -8.28 -5.05
N TYR A 22 -13.75 -7.95 -3.97
CA TYR A 22 -14.33 -7.54 -2.70
C TYR A 22 -14.06 -6.06 -2.44
N PRO A 23 -14.88 -5.36 -1.64
CA PRO A 23 -14.62 -3.97 -1.28
C PRO A 23 -13.24 -3.79 -0.65
N HIS A 24 -12.90 -4.68 0.29
CA HIS A 24 -11.65 -4.65 1.05
C HIS A 24 -11.01 -6.03 1.17
N ALA A 25 -9.69 -6.03 1.39
CA ALA A 25 -8.91 -7.24 1.62
C ALA A 25 -9.47 -8.11 2.77
N ASP A 26 -9.96 -7.49 3.85
CA ASP A 26 -10.52 -8.22 5.00
C ASP A 26 -11.77 -9.02 4.63
N ASN A 27 -12.64 -8.46 3.77
CA ASN A 27 -13.82 -9.17 3.28
C ASN A 27 -13.44 -10.38 2.42
N ALA A 28 -12.45 -10.21 1.53
CA ALA A 28 -11.90 -11.28 0.73
C ALA A 28 -11.28 -12.38 1.60
N CYS A 29 -10.46 -12.01 2.59
CA CYS A 29 -9.84 -12.92 3.53
C CYS A 29 -10.88 -13.75 4.30
N GLN A 30 -11.92 -13.10 4.84
CA GLN A 30 -13.01 -13.79 5.51
C GLN A 30 -13.71 -14.79 4.58
N ALA A 31 -14.06 -14.36 3.37
CA ALA A 31 -14.76 -15.23 2.42
C ALA A 31 -13.93 -16.47 2.03
N VAL A 32 -12.61 -16.33 1.87
CA VAL A 32 -11.72 -17.47 1.58
C VAL A 32 -11.53 -18.35 2.82
N ALA A 33 -11.36 -17.77 4.01
CA ALA A 33 -11.27 -18.51 5.27
C ALA A 33 -12.51 -19.40 5.51
N HIS A 34 -13.71 -18.87 5.24
CA HIS A 34 -14.94 -19.64 5.32
C HIS A 34 -14.99 -20.81 4.32
N GLN A 35 -14.52 -20.62 3.08
CA GLN A 35 -14.44 -21.72 2.11
C GLN A 35 -13.42 -22.79 2.51
N ILE A 36 -12.31 -22.42 3.14
CA ILE A 36 -11.36 -23.37 3.74
C ILE A 36 -12.02 -24.13 4.88
N ALA A 37 -12.70 -23.43 5.79
CA ALA A 37 -13.40 -24.04 6.91
C ALA A 37 -14.50 -25.03 6.46
N GLU A 38 -15.24 -24.70 5.41
CA GLU A 38 -16.19 -25.61 4.77
C GLU A 38 -15.51 -26.85 4.20
N CYS A 39 -14.37 -26.70 3.53
CA CYS A 39 -13.59 -27.82 3.02
C CYS A 39 -13.12 -28.74 4.16
N ILE A 40 -12.56 -28.18 5.24
CA ILE A 40 -12.15 -28.92 6.43
C ILE A 40 -13.32 -29.71 7.01
N ARG A 41 -14.47 -29.05 7.23
CA ARG A 41 -15.67 -29.68 7.78
C ARG A 41 -16.21 -30.79 6.87
N GLN A 42 -16.23 -30.56 5.55
CA GLN A 42 -16.71 -31.56 4.59
C GLN A 42 -15.77 -32.78 4.52
N ARG A 43 -14.46 -32.56 4.48
CA ARG A 43 -13.46 -33.65 4.51
C ARG A 43 -13.56 -34.46 5.80
N ALA A 44 -13.72 -33.79 6.94
CA ALA A 44 -13.93 -34.45 8.23
C ALA A 44 -15.23 -35.27 8.25
N ALA A 45 -16.34 -34.73 7.71
CA ALA A 45 -17.60 -35.44 7.59
C ALA A 45 -17.49 -36.70 6.69
N ASP A 46 -16.64 -36.64 5.66
CA ASP A 46 -16.33 -37.77 4.79
C ASP A 46 -15.34 -38.78 5.42
N GLY A 47 -14.84 -38.52 6.63
CA GLY A 47 -13.80 -39.32 7.30
C GLY A 47 -12.44 -39.29 6.58
N LYS A 48 -12.14 -38.21 5.84
CA LYS A 48 -10.91 -38.01 5.08
C LYS A 48 -10.09 -36.85 5.65
N PRO A 49 -8.75 -36.90 5.56
CA PRO A 49 -7.93 -35.73 5.87
C PRO A 49 -8.23 -34.59 4.88
N CYS A 50 -8.11 -33.36 5.35
CA CYS A 50 -8.09 -32.17 4.50
C CYS A 50 -6.63 -31.77 4.28
N VAL A 51 -6.24 -31.55 3.02
CA VAL A 51 -4.85 -31.18 2.68
C VAL A 51 -4.83 -29.75 2.16
N LEU A 52 -4.11 -28.86 2.83
CA LEU A 52 -4.04 -27.43 2.51
C LEU A 52 -2.64 -27.05 2.03
N GLY A 53 -2.56 -26.37 0.90
CA GLY A 53 -1.37 -25.68 0.44
C GLY A 53 -1.36 -24.24 0.95
N LEU A 54 -0.34 -23.84 1.71
CA LEU A 54 -0.31 -22.56 2.42
C LEU A 54 0.74 -21.59 1.86
N ALA A 55 0.41 -20.31 1.87
CA ALA A 55 1.28 -19.21 1.46
C ALA A 55 1.71 -18.37 2.67
N THR A 56 2.79 -17.60 2.53
CA THR A 56 3.26 -16.63 3.54
C THR A 56 3.15 -15.19 3.02
N GLY A 57 3.67 -14.23 3.78
CA GLY A 57 3.61 -12.81 3.47
C GLY A 57 2.36 -12.13 4.05
N SER A 58 2.21 -10.83 3.80
CA SER A 58 1.14 -10.02 4.40
C SER A 58 -0.26 -10.37 3.90
N THR A 59 -0.40 -10.80 2.64
CA THR A 59 -1.68 -11.09 1.99
C THR A 59 -2.53 -12.17 2.70
N PRO A 60 -1.99 -13.37 3.04
CA PRO A 60 -2.80 -14.42 3.69
C PRO A 60 -3.02 -14.23 5.20
N VAL A 61 -2.42 -13.23 5.86
CA VAL A 61 -2.53 -13.05 7.32
C VAL A 61 -3.98 -12.95 7.77
N GLY A 62 -4.81 -12.15 7.09
CA GLY A 62 -6.22 -12.01 7.44
C GLY A 62 -7.04 -13.31 7.30
N ILE A 63 -6.61 -14.24 6.43
CA ILE A 63 -7.22 -15.58 6.34
C ILE A 63 -6.87 -16.39 7.58
N TYR A 64 -5.60 -16.36 8.01
CA TYR A 64 -5.16 -17.09 9.19
C TYR A 64 -5.81 -16.57 10.47
N ASP A 65 -5.90 -15.25 10.62
CA ASP A 65 -6.57 -14.63 11.76
C ASP A 65 -8.05 -15.07 11.85
N GLU A 66 -8.76 -15.11 10.72
CA GLU A 66 -10.15 -15.59 10.68
C GLU A 66 -10.27 -17.10 10.93
N LEU A 67 -9.35 -17.92 10.41
CA LEU A 67 -9.33 -19.36 10.70
C LEU A 67 -9.08 -19.65 12.19
N VAL A 68 -8.21 -18.89 12.84
CA VAL A 68 -7.97 -18.95 14.29
C VAL A 68 -9.24 -18.55 15.06
N ARG A 69 -9.92 -17.48 14.64
CA ARG A 69 -11.22 -17.10 15.22
C ARG A 69 -12.25 -18.22 15.08
N LEU A 70 -12.38 -18.80 13.88
CA LEU A 70 -13.30 -19.92 13.62
C LEU A 70 -12.97 -21.17 14.46
N HIS A 71 -11.70 -21.43 14.73
CA HIS A 71 -11.29 -22.50 15.65
C HIS A 71 -11.76 -22.22 17.09
N GLN A 72 -11.45 -21.02 17.59
CA GLN A 72 -11.70 -20.63 18.97
C GLN A 72 -13.19 -20.43 19.29
N GLU A 73 -13.96 -19.88 18.34
CA GLU A 73 -15.34 -19.45 18.56
C GLU A 73 -16.37 -20.39 17.93
N GLU A 74 -16.03 -21.07 16.83
CA GLU A 74 -16.96 -21.88 16.03
C GLU A 74 -16.56 -23.37 15.92
N GLN A 75 -15.64 -23.82 16.77
CA GLN A 75 -15.22 -25.22 16.91
C GLN A 75 -14.72 -25.86 15.61
N LEU A 76 -14.10 -25.08 14.72
CA LEU A 76 -13.39 -25.62 13.57
C LEU A 76 -12.15 -26.39 14.04
N SER A 77 -12.04 -27.69 13.77
CA SER A 77 -10.87 -28.50 14.20
C SER A 77 -9.89 -28.75 13.05
N PHE A 78 -8.61 -28.58 13.36
CA PHE A 78 -7.47 -28.85 12.49
C PHE A 78 -6.78 -30.19 12.80
N ALA A 79 -7.33 -31.00 13.71
CA ALA A 79 -6.73 -32.28 14.13
C ALA A 79 -6.54 -33.31 13.01
N ASN A 80 -7.25 -33.15 11.88
CA ASN A 80 -7.17 -34.01 10.69
C ASN A 80 -6.82 -33.19 9.43
N VAL A 81 -6.02 -32.13 9.59
CA VAL A 81 -5.58 -31.23 8.52
C VAL A 81 -4.08 -31.39 8.31
N PHE A 82 -3.68 -31.65 7.07
CA PHE A 82 -2.29 -31.67 6.64
C PHE A 82 -1.98 -30.38 5.88
N THR A 83 -0.85 -29.74 6.15
CA THR A 83 -0.48 -28.48 5.49
C THR A 83 0.86 -28.57 4.77
N PHE A 84 0.94 -28.06 3.54
CA PHE A 84 2.17 -27.96 2.76
C PHE A 84 2.40 -26.50 2.36
N ASN A 85 3.44 -25.87 2.89
CA ASN A 85 3.82 -24.51 2.50
C ASN A 85 4.52 -24.46 1.14
N LEU A 86 4.32 -23.37 0.41
CA LEU A 86 4.90 -23.18 -0.91
C LEU A 86 6.44 -23.16 -0.91
N ASP A 87 7.07 -22.57 0.10
CA ASP A 87 8.49 -22.29 0.05
C ASP A 87 9.12 -22.06 1.44
N GLU A 88 10.46 -22.02 1.45
CA GLU A 88 11.31 -21.50 2.52
C GLU A 88 12.61 -20.95 1.91
N TYR A 89 13.18 -19.91 2.50
CA TYR A 89 14.48 -19.39 2.09
C TYR A 89 15.62 -20.41 2.29
N PHE A 90 16.70 -20.30 1.51
CA PHE A 90 17.84 -21.22 1.59
C PHE A 90 19.22 -20.52 1.55
N PRO A 91 20.09 -20.71 2.56
CA PRO A 91 19.78 -21.36 3.83
C PRO A 91 18.87 -20.47 4.70
N MET A 92 18.10 -21.09 5.60
CA MET A 92 17.27 -20.40 6.59
C MET A 92 17.16 -21.22 7.85
N GLN A 93 17.34 -20.58 9.01
CA GLN A 93 17.15 -21.23 10.31
C GLN A 93 15.71 -21.01 10.80
N PRO A 94 15.05 -22.03 11.37
CA PRO A 94 13.60 -21.98 11.63
C PRO A 94 13.21 -20.93 12.69
N HIS A 95 14.14 -20.46 13.53
CA HIS A 95 13.91 -19.47 14.58
C HIS A 95 14.15 -18.02 14.14
N GLU A 96 14.72 -17.80 12.96
CA GLU A 96 14.97 -16.48 12.41
C GLU A 96 13.66 -15.72 12.20
N LEU A 97 13.71 -14.40 12.29
CA LEU A 97 12.51 -13.56 12.13
C LEU A 97 11.87 -13.73 10.73
N GLN A 98 12.69 -13.95 9.72
CA GLN A 98 12.28 -14.06 8.31
C GLN A 98 11.94 -15.50 7.88
N SER A 99 12.07 -16.47 8.79
CA SER A 99 11.74 -17.87 8.54
C SER A 99 10.25 -18.06 8.32
N TYR A 100 9.88 -18.79 7.26
CA TYR A 100 8.49 -19.15 7.01
C TYR A 100 7.98 -20.22 7.99
N VAL A 101 8.87 -21.05 8.56
CA VAL A 101 8.53 -21.90 9.72
C VAL A 101 8.03 -21.04 10.88
N ARG A 102 8.77 -19.98 11.23
CA ARG A 102 8.39 -19.08 12.33
C ARG A 102 7.11 -18.33 12.00
N PHE A 103 7.00 -17.79 10.79
CA PHE A 103 5.81 -17.09 10.32
C PHE A 103 4.54 -17.94 10.52
N MET A 104 4.56 -19.20 10.06
CA MET A 104 3.38 -20.07 10.15
C MET A 104 3.04 -20.44 11.59
N ARG A 105 4.02 -20.60 12.47
CA ARG A 105 3.78 -20.81 13.90
C ARG A 105 3.10 -19.63 14.55
N GLU A 106 3.61 -18.42 14.31
CA GLU A 106 3.07 -17.18 14.89
C GLU A 106 1.66 -16.86 14.39
N HIS A 107 1.34 -17.19 13.14
CA HIS A 107 0.08 -16.81 12.51
C HIS A 107 -0.99 -17.91 12.50
N LEU A 108 -0.63 -19.19 12.60
CA LEU A 108 -1.60 -20.28 12.51
C LEU A 108 -1.28 -21.46 13.43
N PHE A 109 -0.12 -22.11 13.26
CA PHE A 109 0.09 -23.46 13.81
C PHE A 109 0.06 -23.51 15.34
N ASP A 110 0.60 -22.50 16.04
CA ASP A 110 0.60 -22.48 17.51
C ASP A 110 -0.75 -21.99 18.09
N LEU A 111 -1.71 -21.63 17.24
CA LEU A 111 -3.00 -21.03 17.60
C LEU A 111 -4.21 -21.94 17.35
N VAL A 112 -3.99 -23.12 16.76
CA VAL A 112 -5.03 -24.11 16.43
C VAL A 112 -4.61 -25.52 16.85
N ASP A 113 -5.54 -26.48 16.84
CA ASP A 113 -5.33 -27.88 17.23
C ASP A 113 -4.69 -28.76 16.13
N ILE A 114 -3.83 -28.20 15.27
CA ILE A 114 -3.12 -28.95 14.23
C ILE A 114 -1.93 -29.74 14.81
N PRO A 115 -1.78 -31.04 14.52
CA PRO A 115 -0.61 -31.80 14.96
C PRO A 115 0.66 -31.36 14.21
N THR A 116 1.76 -31.14 14.94
CA THR A 116 3.03 -30.67 14.37
C THR A 116 3.54 -31.58 13.25
N GLU A 117 3.36 -32.89 13.37
CA GLU A 117 3.75 -33.88 12.36
C GLU A 117 2.93 -33.83 11.07
N GLN A 118 1.83 -33.07 11.05
CA GLN A 118 1.00 -32.81 9.87
C GLN A 118 1.32 -31.46 9.21
N THR A 119 2.31 -30.72 9.73
CA THR A 119 2.75 -29.43 9.20
C THR A 119 4.07 -29.55 8.43
N TYR A 120 4.07 -29.19 7.14
CA TYR A 120 5.21 -29.34 6.24
C TYR A 120 5.62 -27.99 5.64
N VAL A 121 6.73 -27.44 6.11
CA VAL A 121 7.42 -26.28 5.51
C VAL A 121 8.75 -26.77 4.93
N PRO A 122 9.17 -26.33 3.72
CA PRO A 122 10.46 -26.71 3.17
C PRO A 122 11.63 -26.44 4.13
N ASP A 123 12.58 -27.36 4.23
CA ASP A 123 13.66 -27.28 5.24
C ASP A 123 14.87 -26.49 4.71
N GLY A 124 14.96 -25.22 5.14
CA GLY A 124 16.06 -24.32 4.83
C GLY A 124 17.39 -24.65 5.51
N THR A 125 17.44 -25.64 6.42
CA THR A 125 18.65 -26.01 7.18
C THR A 125 19.46 -27.12 6.52
N LEU A 126 18.91 -27.76 5.48
CA LEU A 126 19.52 -28.92 4.85
C LEU A 126 20.88 -28.60 4.19
N PRO A 127 21.83 -29.56 4.24
CA PRO A 127 22.98 -29.53 3.35
C PRO A 127 22.52 -29.51 1.88
N ILE A 128 23.17 -28.69 1.05
CA ILE A 128 22.75 -28.45 -0.34
C ILE A 128 22.65 -29.73 -1.17
N GLU A 129 23.50 -30.71 -0.89
CA GLU A 129 23.53 -32.01 -1.55
C GLU A 129 22.30 -32.88 -1.26
N GLN A 130 21.56 -32.61 -0.19
CA GLN A 130 20.34 -33.35 0.19
C GLN A 130 19.07 -32.69 -0.34
N VAL A 131 19.15 -31.44 -0.81
CA VAL A 131 17.97 -30.66 -1.20
C VAL A 131 17.20 -31.32 -2.35
N ALA A 132 17.89 -31.93 -3.32
CA ALA A 132 17.21 -32.58 -4.45
C ALA A 132 16.36 -33.80 -4.01
N ASP A 133 16.92 -34.65 -3.16
CA ASP A 133 16.20 -35.80 -2.61
C ASP A 133 15.06 -35.36 -1.68
N TYR A 134 15.28 -34.31 -0.88
CA TYR A 134 14.25 -33.69 -0.05
C TYR A 134 13.08 -33.14 -0.88
N CYS A 135 13.36 -32.43 -1.98
CA CYS A 135 12.32 -31.92 -2.86
C CYS A 135 11.46 -33.05 -3.45
N LYS A 136 12.09 -34.18 -3.81
CA LYS A 136 11.37 -35.37 -4.26
C LYS A 136 10.53 -35.99 -3.14
N TRP A 137 11.08 -36.08 -1.93
CA TRP A 137 10.34 -36.55 -0.76
C TRP A 137 9.11 -35.68 -0.49
N TYR A 138 9.24 -34.36 -0.57
CA TYR A 138 8.15 -33.41 -0.37
C TYR A 138 6.98 -33.65 -1.34
N GLU A 139 7.28 -33.88 -2.62
CA GLU A 139 6.30 -34.27 -3.64
C GLU A 139 5.62 -35.62 -3.35
N ASP A 140 6.39 -36.59 -2.86
CA ASP A 140 5.87 -37.91 -2.51
C ASP A 140 4.95 -37.85 -1.28
N GLU A 141 5.26 -37.02 -0.27
CA GLU A 141 4.39 -36.80 0.89
C GLU A 141 3.05 -36.18 0.50
N ILE A 142 3.03 -35.17 -0.38
CA ILE A 142 1.79 -34.58 -0.92
C ILE A 142 0.90 -35.68 -1.53
N LYS A 143 1.50 -36.58 -2.32
CA LYS A 143 0.77 -37.68 -2.97
C LYS A 143 0.28 -38.73 -1.96
N LYS A 144 1.09 -39.07 -0.95
CA LYS A 144 0.73 -40.05 0.09
C LYS A 144 -0.52 -39.66 0.85
N VAL A 145 -0.73 -38.37 1.11
CA VAL A 145 -1.91 -37.88 1.83
C VAL A 145 -3.12 -37.56 0.93
N GLY A 146 -3.01 -37.82 -0.38
CA GLY A 146 -4.13 -37.74 -1.33
C GLY A 146 -4.19 -36.46 -2.18
N GLY A 147 -3.11 -35.67 -2.21
CA GLY A 147 -2.99 -34.42 -2.95
C GLY A 147 -3.65 -33.23 -2.24
N ILE A 148 -3.28 -32.02 -2.67
CA ILE A 148 -3.75 -30.76 -2.07
C ILE A 148 -5.21 -30.49 -2.45
N ASP A 149 -6.06 -30.22 -1.47
CA ASP A 149 -7.47 -29.87 -1.68
C ASP A 149 -7.64 -28.41 -2.03
N ILE A 150 -6.99 -27.52 -1.27
CA ILE A 150 -7.00 -26.08 -1.49
C ILE A 150 -5.57 -25.57 -1.42
N GLN A 151 -5.10 -24.92 -2.48
CA GLN A 151 -3.83 -24.20 -2.51
C GLN A 151 -4.09 -22.69 -2.42
N LEU A 152 -3.53 -22.04 -1.42
CA LEU A 152 -3.45 -20.59 -1.32
C LEU A 152 -2.18 -20.09 -2.01
N LEU A 153 -2.32 -19.04 -2.81
CA LEU A 153 -1.22 -18.37 -3.49
C LEU A 153 -1.35 -16.86 -3.27
N GLY A 154 -0.22 -16.18 -3.09
CA GLY A 154 -0.08 -14.77 -3.42
C GLY A 154 0.52 -14.61 -4.82
N VAL A 155 0.48 -13.38 -5.36
CA VAL A 155 1.18 -13.03 -6.60
C VAL A 155 2.24 -11.95 -6.37
N GLY A 156 3.47 -12.23 -6.81
CA GLY A 156 4.56 -11.24 -6.81
C GLY A 156 4.38 -10.17 -7.87
N ARG A 157 5.10 -9.05 -7.77
CA ARG A 157 5.06 -7.99 -8.79
C ARG A 157 5.56 -8.45 -10.17
N SER A 158 6.44 -9.44 -10.19
CA SER A 158 6.90 -10.10 -11.42
C SER A 158 5.91 -11.14 -11.96
N GLY A 159 4.84 -11.45 -11.22
CA GLY A 159 3.87 -12.48 -11.59
C GLY A 159 4.25 -13.88 -11.13
N HIS A 160 5.24 -14.01 -10.24
CA HIS A 160 5.58 -15.28 -9.61
C HIS A 160 4.47 -15.74 -8.65
N VAL A 161 4.33 -17.06 -8.50
CA VAL A 161 3.54 -17.73 -7.45
C VAL A 161 4.48 -18.67 -6.67
N GLY A 162 4.48 -18.55 -5.34
CA GLY A 162 5.65 -18.99 -4.54
C GLY A 162 6.93 -18.32 -5.05
N PHE A 163 8.07 -19.01 -5.06
CA PHE A 163 9.29 -18.51 -5.73
C PHE A 163 9.43 -19.00 -7.18
N ASN A 164 8.33 -19.28 -7.88
CA ASN A 164 8.39 -19.59 -9.33
C ASN A 164 8.61 -18.31 -10.15
N GLU A 165 9.87 -17.87 -10.19
CA GLU A 165 10.34 -16.67 -10.87
C GLU A 165 10.09 -16.70 -12.39
N PRO A 166 10.09 -15.53 -13.06
CA PRO A 166 10.01 -15.45 -14.52
C PRO A 166 10.98 -16.41 -15.23
N GLY A 167 10.43 -17.20 -16.15
CA GLY A 167 11.14 -18.29 -16.84
C GLY A 167 10.89 -19.68 -16.26
N SER A 168 10.17 -19.79 -15.15
CA SER A 168 9.78 -21.09 -14.57
C SER A 168 8.86 -21.89 -15.53
N SER A 169 9.14 -23.19 -15.65
CA SER A 169 8.35 -24.09 -16.49
C SER A 169 7.01 -24.45 -15.83
N VAL A 170 5.96 -24.58 -16.64
CA VAL A 170 4.65 -25.12 -16.21
C VAL A 170 4.76 -26.53 -15.61
N SER A 171 5.72 -27.33 -16.08
CA SER A 171 5.99 -28.69 -15.58
C SER A 171 6.97 -28.75 -14.41
N SER A 172 7.36 -27.59 -13.87
CA SER A 172 8.30 -27.54 -12.75
C SER A 172 7.72 -28.23 -11.51
N ARG A 173 8.59 -28.93 -10.76
CA ARG A 173 8.30 -29.53 -9.46
C ARG A 173 9.02 -28.77 -8.35
N THR A 174 8.81 -29.21 -7.11
CA THR A 174 9.53 -28.71 -5.94
C THR A 174 11.04 -28.75 -6.20
N ARG A 175 11.72 -27.62 -5.98
CA ARG A 175 13.15 -27.46 -6.33
C ARG A 175 13.81 -26.33 -5.54
N LEU A 176 15.15 -26.37 -5.53
CA LEU A 176 15.96 -25.21 -5.21
C LEU A 176 15.92 -24.21 -6.39
N ILE A 177 15.65 -22.95 -6.11
CA ILE A 177 15.62 -21.87 -7.10
C ILE A 177 16.50 -20.71 -6.67
N THR A 178 17.04 -19.98 -7.65
CA THR A 178 17.71 -18.69 -7.44
C THR A 178 16.67 -17.58 -7.50
N LEU A 179 16.62 -16.74 -6.46
CA LEU A 179 15.66 -15.65 -6.37
C LEU A 179 16.01 -14.53 -7.34
N ASP A 180 14.98 -13.98 -7.98
CA ASP A 180 15.14 -12.84 -8.87
C ASP A 180 15.51 -11.57 -8.07
N ARG A 181 16.16 -10.61 -8.74
CA ARG A 181 16.50 -9.33 -8.12
C ARG A 181 15.26 -8.61 -7.61
N VAL A 182 14.15 -8.63 -8.36
CA VAL A 182 12.89 -7.98 -7.98
C VAL A 182 12.33 -8.59 -6.69
N THR A 183 12.30 -9.92 -6.59
CA THR A 183 11.85 -10.63 -5.38
C THR A 183 12.72 -10.29 -4.17
N ARG A 184 14.04 -10.21 -4.35
CA ARG A 184 14.95 -9.79 -3.27
C ARG A 184 14.79 -8.32 -2.87
N ILE A 185 14.37 -7.45 -3.79
CA ILE A 185 14.05 -6.05 -3.47
C ILE A 185 12.75 -6.00 -2.66
N ASP A 186 11.74 -6.79 -3.04
CA ASP A 186 10.45 -6.85 -2.36
C ASP A 186 10.57 -7.39 -0.94
N ALA A 187 11.45 -8.38 -0.72
CA ALA A 187 11.74 -8.93 0.60
C ALA A 187 12.71 -8.07 1.43
N ALA A 188 13.37 -7.06 0.84
CA ALA A 188 14.48 -6.36 1.50
C ALA A 188 14.10 -5.71 2.83
N SER A 189 12.86 -5.22 2.96
CA SER A 189 12.37 -4.63 4.21
C SER A 189 12.38 -5.62 5.37
N ASP A 190 12.00 -6.86 5.11
CA ASP A 190 11.89 -7.90 6.15
C ASP A 190 13.28 -8.40 6.57
N PHE A 191 14.26 -8.26 5.68
CA PHE A 191 15.65 -8.66 5.88
C PHE A 191 16.57 -7.49 6.28
N PHE A 192 16.02 -6.28 6.51
CA PHE A 192 16.80 -5.10 6.89
C PHE A 192 17.86 -4.71 5.85
N GLY A 193 17.57 -4.99 4.57
CA GLY A 193 18.47 -4.74 3.45
C GLY A 193 18.45 -5.87 2.44
N GLN A 194 18.54 -5.51 1.15
CA GLN A 194 18.54 -6.48 0.04
C GLN A 194 19.72 -7.45 0.16
N GLU A 195 20.88 -6.97 0.61
CA GLU A 195 22.12 -7.71 0.83
C GLU A 195 21.97 -8.88 1.82
N HIS A 196 21.02 -8.78 2.76
CA HIS A 196 20.73 -9.81 3.75
C HIS A 196 19.70 -10.84 3.25
N VAL A 197 18.97 -10.55 2.18
CA VAL A 197 18.03 -11.50 1.58
C VAL A 197 18.79 -12.67 0.94
N PRO A 198 18.51 -13.93 1.34
CA PRO A 198 19.08 -15.12 0.73
C PRO A 198 18.97 -15.10 -0.79
N ARG A 199 19.95 -15.69 -1.47
CA ARG A 199 19.97 -15.73 -2.94
C ARG A 199 19.17 -16.89 -3.52
N ARG A 200 18.75 -17.83 -2.67
CA ARG A 200 18.07 -19.07 -3.06
C ARG A 200 16.92 -19.36 -2.10
N ALA A 201 15.98 -20.16 -2.57
CA ALA A 201 14.89 -20.71 -1.79
C ALA A 201 14.55 -22.11 -2.29
N ILE A 202 13.93 -22.92 -1.45
CA ILE A 202 13.25 -24.14 -1.87
C ILE A 202 11.80 -23.77 -2.10
N THR A 203 11.22 -24.15 -3.25
CA THR A 203 9.85 -23.80 -3.59
C THR A 203 9.14 -24.93 -4.32
N MET A 204 7.84 -25.07 -4.06
CA MET A 204 6.91 -25.90 -4.80
C MET A 204 6.84 -25.44 -6.26
N GLY A 205 6.87 -26.38 -7.20
CA GLY A 205 6.82 -26.05 -8.62
C GLY A 205 5.43 -25.70 -9.12
N VAL A 206 5.36 -25.03 -10.28
CA VAL A 206 4.08 -24.69 -10.94
C VAL A 206 3.25 -25.95 -11.21
N GLY A 207 3.88 -27.03 -11.65
CA GLY A 207 3.17 -28.28 -11.94
C GLY A 207 2.58 -28.92 -10.68
N THR A 208 3.23 -28.74 -9.54
CA THR A 208 2.73 -29.22 -8.24
C THR A 208 1.55 -28.37 -7.76
N ILE A 209 1.62 -27.04 -7.94
CA ILE A 209 0.51 -26.11 -7.65
C ILE A 209 -0.72 -26.44 -8.48
N LEU A 210 -0.53 -26.71 -9.78
CA LEU A 210 -1.63 -27.04 -10.72
C LEU A 210 -2.25 -28.43 -10.48
N GLU A 211 -1.65 -29.28 -9.63
CA GLU A 211 -2.23 -30.57 -9.23
C GLU A 211 -3.21 -30.45 -8.05
N ALA A 212 -3.32 -29.27 -7.42
CA ALA A 212 -4.30 -29.01 -6.37
C ALA A 212 -5.73 -29.15 -6.90
N ARG A 213 -6.70 -29.53 -6.05
CA ARG A 213 -8.10 -29.64 -6.47
C ARG A 213 -8.75 -28.27 -6.67
N LYS A 214 -8.34 -27.27 -5.88
CA LYS A 214 -8.80 -25.89 -5.94
C LYS A 214 -7.64 -24.95 -5.62
N VAL A 215 -7.56 -23.83 -6.32
CA VAL A 215 -6.51 -22.82 -6.12
C VAL A 215 -7.16 -21.46 -5.88
N PHE A 216 -6.74 -20.76 -4.84
CA PHE A 216 -7.03 -19.34 -4.66
C PHE A 216 -5.76 -18.53 -4.84
N MET A 217 -5.76 -17.61 -5.79
CA MET A 217 -4.72 -16.58 -5.91
C MET A 217 -5.24 -15.27 -5.35
N LEU A 218 -4.60 -14.77 -4.30
CA LEU A 218 -4.97 -13.53 -3.60
C LEU A 218 -4.05 -12.39 -4.06
N ALA A 219 -4.63 -11.23 -4.32
CA ALA A 219 -3.87 -10.01 -4.56
C ALA A 219 -4.63 -8.80 -4.03
N PHE A 220 -3.97 -8.00 -3.19
CA PHE A 220 -4.57 -6.82 -2.57
C PHE A 220 -3.68 -5.59 -2.77
N GLY A 221 -4.32 -4.44 -2.96
CA GLY A 221 -3.65 -3.16 -3.18
C GLY A 221 -3.36 -2.88 -4.66
N GLU A 222 -3.38 -1.60 -4.98
CA GLU A 222 -3.30 -1.05 -6.35
C GLU A 222 -1.97 -1.41 -7.04
N HIS A 223 -0.88 -1.53 -6.28
CA HIS A 223 0.42 -1.98 -6.79
C HIS A 223 0.42 -3.40 -7.41
N LYS A 224 -0.64 -4.19 -7.19
CA LYS A 224 -0.83 -5.51 -7.83
C LYS A 224 -1.65 -5.42 -9.14
N ALA A 225 -2.39 -4.34 -9.38
CA ALA A 225 -3.33 -4.26 -10.49
C ALA A 225 -2.70 -4.53 -11.88
N PRO A 226 -1.52 -3.98 -12.22
CA PRO A 226 -0.93 -4.22 -13.54
C PRO A 226 -0.55 -5.68 -13.77
N ILE A 227 -0.01 -6.35 -12.73
CA ILE A 227 0.40 -7.75 -12.87
C ILE A 227 -0.80 -8.70 -12.83
N VAL A 228 -1.83 -8.37 -12.05
CA VAL A 228 -3.10 -9.11 -12.01
C VAL A 228 -3.75 -9.08 -13.40
N LYS A 229 -3.92 -7.90 -14.01
CA LYS A 229 -4.47 -7.77 -15.38
C LYS A 229 -3.71 -8.66 -16.37
N ARG A 230 -2.37 -8.58 -16.37
CA ARG A 230 -1.54 -9.41 -17.26
C ARG A 230 -1.68 -10.90 -16.99
N ALA A 231 -1.83 -11.31 -15.73
CA ALA A 231 -1.96 -12.71 -15.35
C ALA A 231 -3.34 -13.29 -15.72
N VAL A 232 -4.42 -12.51 -15.61
CA VAL A 232 -5.79 -13.02 -15.80
C VAL A 232 -6.38 -12.73 -17.18
N GLU A 233 -6.02 -11.63 -17.85
CA GLU A 233 -6.53 -11.27 -19.18
C GLU A 233 -5.53 -11.57 -20.31
N GLY A 234 -4.23 -11.61 -19.97
CA GLY A 234 -3.14 -11.81 -20.93
C GLY A 234 -3.01 -13.24 -21.46
N GLU A 235 -2.04 -13.46 -22.35
CA GLU A 235 -1.67 -14.79 -22.82
C GLU A 235 -0.83 -15.55 -21.79
N ILE A 236 -1.03 -16.86 -21.72
CA ILE A 236 -0.25 -17.76 -20.86
C ILE A 236 1.21 -17.73 -21.30
N ASN A 237 2.12 -17.39 -20.39
CA ASN A 237 3.56 -17.38 -20.68
C ASN A 237 4.40 -17.58 -19.41
N SER A 238 5.60 -18.12 -19.58
CA SER A 238 6.52 -18.42 -18.47
C SER A 238 7.13 -17.18 -17.80
N ALA A 239 7.02 -15.99 -18.40
CA ALA A 239 7.46 -14.76 -17.74
C ALA A 239 6.49 -14.33 -16.63
N ILE A 240 5.26 -14.84 -16.62
CA ILE A 240 4.24 -14.59 -15.60
C ILE A 240 3.70 -15.96 -15.14
N ALA A 241 4.33 -16.56 -14.14
CA ALA A 241 3.95 -17.90 -13.67
C ALA A 241 2.47 -17.98 -13.23
N ALA A 242 1.92 -16.89 -12.67
CA ALA A 242 0.50 -16.78 -12.34
C ALA A 242 -0.45 -17.00 -13.54
N SER A 243 0.00 -16.71 -14.77
CA SER A 243 -0.80 -16.93 -15.98
C SER A 243 -1.07 -18.41 -16.26
N PHE A 244 -0.24 -19.33 -15.74
CA PHE A 244 -0.51 -20.77 -15.86
C PHE A 244 -1.77 -21.23 -15.11
N LEU A 245 -2.28 -20.43 -14.17
CA LEU A 245 -3.53 -20.72 -13.49
C LEU A 245 -4.76 -20.64 -14.42
N GLN A 246 -4.63 -20.02 -15.61
CA GLN A 246 -5.66 -20.00 -16.65
C GLN A 246 -6.05 -21.41 -17.12
N ASP A 247 -5.12 -22.37 -17.08
CA ASP A 247 -5.38 -23.77 -17.47
C ASP A 247 -5.96 -24.62 -16.33
N HIS A 248 -6.10 -24.07 -15.12
CA HIS A 248 -6.55 -24.82 -13.96
C HIS A 248 -8.08 -24.82 -13.83
N PRO A 249 -8.74 -26.00 -13.75
CA PRO A 249 -10.21 -26.09 -13.84
C PRO A 249 -10.96 -25.52 -12.63
N GLN A 250 -10.27 -25.28 -11.52
CA GLN A 250 -10.82 -24.78 -10.26
C GLN A 250 -9.92 -23.68 -9.64
N ALA A 251 -9.32 -22.84 -10.47
CA ALA A 251 -8.61 -21.66 -9.99
C ALA A 251 -9.57 -20.48 -9.84
N GLN A 252 -9.38 -19.68 -8.79
CA GLN A 252 -10.10 -18.45 -8.54
C GLN A 252 -9.12 -17.36 -8.10
N VAL A 253 -9.25 -16.17 -8.69
CA VAL A 253 -8.50 -14.99 -8.27
C VAL A 253 -9.40 -14.15 -7.37
N VAL A 254 -8.86 -13.74 -6.22
CA VAL A 254 -9.58 -12.99 -5.20
C VAL A 254 -8.87 -11.67 -4.98
N LEU A 255 -9.58 -10.57 -5.23
CA LEU A 255 -9.03 -9.21 -5.28
C LEU A 255 -9.79 -8.27 -4.35
N ASP A 256 -9.13 -7.21 -3.91
CA ASP A 256 -9.81 -5.98 -3.49
C ASP A 256 -10.04 -5.06 -4.69
N THR A 257 -10.85 -4.02 -4.53
CA THR A 257 -11.13 -3.04 -5.60
C THR A 257 -9.87 -2.42 -6.16
N ALA A 258 -8.88 -2.15 -5.30
CA ALA A 258 -7.60 -1.56 -5.68
C ALA A 258 -6.79 -2.48 -6.60
N ALA A 259 -6.63 -3.77 -6.28
CA ALA A 259 -5.92 -4.74 -7.12
C ALA A 259 -6.69 -5.08 -8.41
N ALA A 260 -7.99 -4.78 -8.48
CA ALA A 260 -8.81 -4.98 -9.66
C ALA A 260 -8.86 -3.76 -10.61
N ALA A 261 -8.32 -2.60 -10.20
CA ALA A 261 -8.51 -1.32 -10.89
C ALA A 261 -8.17 -1.35 -12.39
N ASP A 262 -7.13 -2.11 -12.77
CA ASP A 262 -6.64 -2.25 -14.14
C ASP A 262 -7.39 -3.30 -14.98
N LEU A 263 -8.23 -4.14 -14.37
CA LEU A 263 -9.04 -5.12 -15.13
C LEU A 263 -9.94 -4.39 -16.12
N THR A 264 -10.13 -4.95 -17.32
CA THR A 264 -10.91 -4.31 -18.38
C THR A 264 -12.32 -3.95 -17.89
N ARG A 265 -12.96 -4.79 -17.08
CA ARG A 265 -14.30 -4.51 -16.52
C ARG A 265 -14.34 -3.38 -15.48
N CYS A 266 -13.20 -3.01 -14.91
CA CYS A 266 -13.07 -1.92 -13.95
C CYS A 266 -12.54 -0.64 -14.61
N GLU A 267 -11.49 -0.77 -15.43
CA GLU A 267 -10.84 0.32 -16.13
C GLU A 267 -11.69 0.86 -17.29
N SER A 268 -12.26 -0.04 -18.10
CA SER A 268 -12.95 0.28 -19.36
C SER A 268 -14.18 -0.62 -19.61
N PRO A 269 -15.17 -0.63 -18.69
CA PRO A 269 -16.34 -1.52 -18.76
C PRO A 269 -17.13 -1.43 -20.07
N TRP A 270 -17.15 -0.26 -20.71
CA TRP A 270 -17.79 -0.02 -22.00
C TRP A 270 -17.26 -0.89 -23.14
N LEU A 271 -16.06 -1.46 -23.03
CA LEU A 271 -15.50 -2.39 -24.03
C LEU A 271 -16.09 -3.80 -23.94
N LEU A 272 -16.85 -4.09 -22.89
CA LEU A 272 -17.38 -5.42 -22.59
C LEU A 272 -18.88 -5.52 -22.88
N GLY A 273 -19.60 -4.42 -22.72
CA GLY A 273 -21.04 -4.35 -22.98
C GLY A 273 -21.63 -3.00 -22.59
N PRO A 274 -22.97 -2.88 -22.58
CA PRO A 274 -23.67 -1.67 -22.15
C PRO A 274 -23.25 -1.27 -20.73
N THR A 275 -23.06 0.02 -20.51
CA THR A 275 -22.68 0.58 -19.21
C THR A 275 -23.53 1.80 -18.87
N GLU A 276 -23.66 2.11 -17.58
CA GLU A 276 -24.32 3.33 -17.15
C GLU A 276 -23.36 4.52 -17.28
N TRP A 277 -23.78 5.53 -18.04
CA TRP A 277 -22.98 6.71 -18.33
C TRP A 277 -23.18 7.82 -17.29
N ASP A 278 -22.76 7.59 -16.05
CA ASP A 278 -22.67 8.66 -15.06
C ASP A 278 -21.50 9.63 -15.35
N GLU A 279 -21.43 10.77 -14.65
CA GLU A 279 -20.39 11.78 -14.87
C GLU A 279 -18.95 11.28 -14.64
N THR A 280 -18.76 10.24 -13.82
CA THR A 280 -17.46 9.64 -13.52
C THR A 280 -17.05 8.70 -14.65
N THR A 281 -17.95 7.80 -15.06
CA THR A 281 -17.73 6.85 -16.16
C THR A 281 -17.50 7.58 -17.48
N VAL A 282 -18.26 8.64 -17.77
CA VAL A 282 -18.05 9.51 -18.93
C VAL A 282 -16.66 10.13 -18.90
N ARG A 283 -16.26 10.74 -17.77
CA ARG A 283 -14.93 11.35 -17.64
C ARG A 283 -13.81 10.34 -17.83
N LYS A 284 -13.93 9.16 -17.20
CA LYS A 284 -12.96 8.07 -17.34
C LYS A 284 -12.83 7.62 -18.80
N ALA A 285 -13.95 7.41 -19.49
CA ALA A 285 -13.98 6.98 -20.90
C ALA A 285 -13.33 7.99 -21.86
N VAL A 286 -13.61 9.27 -21.68
CA VAL A 286 -13.06 10.34 -22.54
C VAL A 286 -11.56 10.53 -22.31
N ILE A 287 -11.10 10.50 -21.06
CA ILE A 287 -9.67 10.56 -20.72
C ILE A 287 -8.94 9.32 -21.26
N TRP A 288 -9.53 8.14 -21.11
CA TRP A 288 -9.01 6.91 -21.70
C TRP A 288 -8.90 7.01 -23.23
N LEU A 289 -9.95 7.49 -23.92
CA LEU A 289 -9.95 7.66 -25.37
C LEU A 289 -8.88 8.65 -25.80
N ALA A 290 -8.81 9.82 -25.17
CA ALA A 290 -7.81 10.85 -25.43
C ALA A 290 -6.38 10.30 -25.38
N ARG A 291 -6.06 9.53 -24.33
CA ARG A 291 -4.74 8.89 -24.16
C ARG A 291 -4.49 7.80 -25.20
N ARG A 292 -5.52 7.03 -25.55
CA ARG A 292 -5.42 5.92 -26.50
C ARG A 292 -5.15 6.38 -27.94
N VAL A 293 -5.81 7.46 -28.38
CA VAL A 293 -5.62 8.00 -29.74
C VAL A 293 -4.59 9.14 -29.80
N ASP A 294 -3.94 9.45 -28.68
CA ASP A 294 -2.95 10.52 -28.53
C ASP A 294 -3.49 11.88 -29.03
N LYS A 295 -4.67 12.26 -28.53
CA LYS A 295 -5.33 13.54 -28.86
C LYS A 295 -5.82 14.25 -27.59
N PRO A 296 -5.64 15.58 -27.50
CA PRO A 296 -6.34 16.40 -26.52
C PRO A 296 -7.85 16.21 -26.57
N ILE A 297 -8.52 16.31 -25.42
CA ILE A 297 -9.97 16.03 -25.27
C ILE A 297 -10.80 16.80 -26.30
N LEU A 298 -10.55 18.09 -26.47
CA LEU A 298 -11.33 18.94 -27.38
C LEU A 298 -11.09 18.65 -28.88
N LYS A 299 -10.13 17.78 -29.23
CA LYS A 299 -9.86 17.34 -30.60
C LYS A 299 -10.45 15.97 -30.93
N LEU A 300 -11.04 15.29 -29.95
CA LEU A 300 -11.72 14.01 -30.20
C LEU A 300 -12.97 14.23 -31.06
N THR A 301 -13.22 13.31 -31.98
CA THR A 301 -14.32 13.35 -32.94
C THR A 301 -15.25 12.18 -32.76
N ASP A 302 -16.48 12.25 -33.30
CA ASP A 302 -17.40 11.11 -33.29
C ASP A 302 -16.77 9.84 -33.91
N ALA A 303 -15.87 9.98 -34.88
CA ALA A 303 -15.15 8.85 -35.47
C ALA A 303 -14.25 8.15 -34.42
N ASP A 304 -13.50 8.91 -33.63
CA ASP A 304 -12.64 8.35 -32.56
C ASP A 304 -13.48 7.55 -31.55
N TYR A 305 -14.63 8.08 -31.14
CA TYR A 305 -15.54 7.39 -30.22
C TYR A 305 -16.10 6.10 -30.83
N ASN A 306 -16.53 6.13 -32.10
CA ASN A 306 -17.11 4.95 -32.76
C ASN A 306 -16.08 3.85 -33.04
N GLU A 307 -14.83 4.22 -33.38
CA GLU A 307 -13.76 3.26 -33.68
C GLU A 307 -13.23 2.53 -32.43
N ASP A 308 -13.38 3.13 -31.25
CA ASP A 308 -12.88 2.61 -29.98
C ASP A 308 -13.96 2.14 -29.00
N GLY A 309 -15.18 1.88 -29.49
CA GLY A 309 -16.23 1.19 -28.72
C GLY A 309 -17.06 2.11 -27.80
N LEU A 310 -17.10 3.41 -28.08
CA LEU A 310 -17.85 4.42 -27.31
C LEU A 310 -19.08 4.95 -28.06
N GLN A 311 -19.59 4.23 -29.08
CA GLN A 311 -20.81 4.61 -29.80
C GLN A 311 -22.04 4.75 -28.87
N ASP A 312 -22.12 3.95 -27.81
CA ASP A 312 -23.23 3.99 -26.85
C ASP A 312 -23.20 5.29 -26.04
N LEU A 313 -22.00 5.80 -25.72
CA LEU A 313 -21.82 7.09 -25.05
C LEU A 313 -22.31 8.24 -25.95
N LEU A 314 -22.00 8.20 -27.25
CA LEU A 314 -22.51 9.18 -28.21
C LEU A 314 -24.04 9.13 -28.30
N ALA A 315 -24.62 7.93 -28.30
CA ALA A 315 -26.07 7.75 -28.37
C ALA A 315 -26.79 8.28 -27.12
N ASP A 316 -26.19 8.14 -25.93
CA ASP A 316 -26.77 8.56 -24.66
C ASP A 316 -26.57 10.06 -24.36
N ARG A 317 -25.34 10.56 -24.53
CA ARG A 317 -24.93 11.91 -24.11
C ARG A 317 -24.83 12.93 -25.25
N GLY A 318 -24.94 12.49 -26.51
CA GLY A 318 -24.92 13.37 -27.68
C GLY A 318 -23.58 13.38 -28.43
N PRO A 319 -23.33 14.37 -29.31
CA PRO A 319 -22.13 14.39 -30.14
C PRO A 319 -20.86 14.57 -29.30
N ALA A 320 -19.71 14.10 -29.83
CA ALA A 320 -18.44 14.14 -29.12
C ALA A 320 -18.08 15.55 -28.63
N TYR A 321 -18.42 16.59 -29.40
CA TYR A 321 -18.14 17.98 -29.02
C TYR A 321 -18.71 18.37 -27.64
N ASP A 322 -19.96 18.04 -27.38
CA ASP A 322 -20.63 18.42 -26.12
C ASP A 322 -20.06 17.65 -24.94
N ILE A 323 -19.80 16.34 -25.14
CA ILE A 323 -19.18 15.45 -24.17
C ILE A 323 -17.76 15.94 -23.82
N ASN A 324 -16.92 16.18 -24.85
CA ASN A 324 -15.56 16.67 -24.71
C ASN A 324 -15.54 17.98 -23.92
N LEU A 325 -16.46 18.91 -24.23
CA LEU A 325 -16.54 20.21 -23.57
C LEU A 325 -16.91 20.07 -22.09
N ALA A 326 -17.82 19.14 -21.74
CA ALA A 326 -18.19 18.87 -20.36
C ALA A 326 -17.00 18.32 -19.55
N VAL A 327 -16.32 17.30 -20.08
CA VAL A 327 -15.15 16.69 -19.43
C VAL A 327 -14.01 17.69 -19.30
N PHE A 328 -13.73 18.47 -20.35
CA PHE A 328 -12.70 19.51 -20.31
C PHE A 328 -12.99 20.59 -19.26
N ARG A 329 -14.25 21.07 -19.17
CA ARG A 329 -14.66 22.08 -18.16
C ARG A 329 -14.58 21.54 -16.74
N HIS A 330 -14.81 20.25 -16.56
CA HIS A 330 -14.64 19.58 -15.29
C HIS A 330 -13.17 19.60 -14.88
N LEU A 331 -12.26 19.07 -15.72
CA LEU A 331 -10.82 19.05 -15.42
C LEU A 331 -10.24 20.46 -15.22
N GLN A 332 -10.64 21.43 -16.04
CA GLN A 332 -10.26 22.82 -15.83
C GLN A 332 -10.74 23.36 -14.46
N GLY A 333 -11.81 22.79 -13.91
CA GLY A 333 -12.38 23.16 -12.61
C GLY A 333 -11.67 22.63 -11.39
N THR A 334 -10.92 21.54 -11.55
CA THR A 334 -10.14 20.94 -10.47
C THR A 334 -8.93 21.83 -10.16
N ILE A 335 -8.39 22.50 -11.18
CA ILE A 335 -7.21 23.39 -11.08
C ILE A 335 -7.49 24.60 -10.19
N VAL A 336 -6.71 24.74 -9.12
CA VAL A 336 -6.85 25.86 -8.18
C VAL A 336 -5.50 26.36 -7.66
N GLY A 337 -5.28 27.66 -7.80
CA GLY A 337 -4.09 28.31 -7.23
C GLY A 337 -4.24 28.68 -5.75
N TRP A 338 -5.42 28.50 -5.15
CA TRP A 338 -5.74 28.86 -3.74
C TRP A 338 -6.45 27.71 -3.03
N PRO A 339 -5.72 26.65 -2.65
CA PRO A 339 -6.30 25.42 -2.10
C PRO A 339 -7.11 25.64 -0.80
N GLY A 340 -6.74 26.62 0.02
CA GLY A 340 -7.48 27.01 1.22
C GLY A 340 -8.57 28.08 1.01
N GLY A 341 -8.81 28.50 -0.24
CA GLY A 341 -9.74 29.57 -0.56
C GLY A 341 -9.10 30.96 -0.56
N LYS A 342 -9.83 31.96 -1.10
CA LYS A 342 -9.33 33.32 -1.33
C LYS A 342 -10.01 34.32 -0.39
N PRO A 343 -9.26 35.31 0.16
CA PRO A 343 -9.89 36.43 0.84
C PRO A 343 -10.70 37.27 -0.17
N ALA A 344 -11.76 37.92 0.29
CA ALA A 344 -12.68 38.66 -0.57
C ALA A 344 -11.99 39.68 -1.51
N HIS A 345 -10.93 40.34 -1.04
CA HIS A 345 -10.19 41.35 -1.81
C HIS A 345 -9.28 40.76 -2.92
N ALA A 346 -8.95 39.47 -2.85
CA ALA A 346 -8.12 38.77 -3.84
C ALA A 346 -8.97 38.03 -4.90
N ARG A 347 -10.30 38.03 -4.76
CA ARG A 347 -11.20 37.41 -5.72
C ARG A 347 -11.28 38.23 -7.00
N GLN A 348 -11.26 37.54 -8.13
CA GLN A 348 -11.37 38.12 -9.46
C GLN A 348 -12.58 37.53 -10.22
N PRO A 349 -13.16 38.27 -11.19
CA PRO A 349 -14.17 37.72 -12.08
C PRO A 349 -13.64 36.44 -12.76
N GLY A 350 -14.40 35.35 -12.68
CA GLY A 350 -14.01 34.04 -13.20
C GLY A 350 -13.44 33.08 -12.14
N ASP A 351 -13.16 33.56 -10.92
CA ASP A 351 -12.84 32.68 -9.80
C ASP A 351 -14.02 31.76 -9.48
N ARG A 352 -13.77 30.44 -9.46
CA ARG A 352 -14.77 29.46 -9.06
C ARG A 352 -14.96 29.49 -7.55
N THR A 353 -16.22 29.51 -7.13
CA THR A 353 -16.59 29.39 -5.72
C THR A 353 -16.63 27.92 -5.33
N ARG A 354 -15.97 27.56 -4.23
CA ARG A 354 -16.03 26.20 -3.62
C ARG A 354 -16.76 26.27 -2.28
N ALA A 355 -17.17 25.13 -1.75
CA ALA A 355 -17.73 25.05 -0.40
C ALA A 355 -16.75 25.70 0.60
N ASN A 356 -17.30 26.51 1.51
CA ASN A 356 -16.55 27.24 2.54
C ASN A 356 -15.39 28.11 2.00
N SER A 357 -15.44 28.52 0.73
CA SER A 357 -14.41 29.38 0.12
C SER A 357 -14.40 30.82 0.66
N ASP A 358 -15.48 31.22 1.35
CA ASP A 358 -15.59 32.51 2.03
C ASP A 358 -14.87 32.54 3.39
N VAL A 359 -14.51 31.37 3.93
CA VAL A 359 -13.76 31.26 5.20
C VAL A 359 -12.29 31.54 4.93
N PHE A 360 -11.79 32.67 5.45
CA PHE A 360 -10.38 33.05 5.35
C PHE A 360 -9.92 33.85 6.58
N PRO A 361 -8.75 33.52 7.17
CA PRO A 361 -7.91 32.37 6.87
C PRO A 361 -8.56 31.06 7.36
N LYS A 362 -8.36 29.95 6.63
CA LYS A 362 -8.69 28.62 7.14
C LYS A 362 -7.63 28.12 8.14
N ARG A 363 -8.10 27.50 9.21
CA ARG A 363 -7.37 26.49 10.00
C ARG A 363 -7.29 25.19 9.22
N VAL A 364 -6.08 24.69 8.99
CA VAL A 364 -5.76 23.50 8.20
C VAL A 364 -4.87 22.59 9.03
N ILE A 365 -5.17 21.30 9.07
CA ILE A 365 -4.28 20.28 9.62
C ILE A 365 -3.88 19.28 8.53
N ILE A 366 -2.59 18.99 8.45
CA ILE A 366 -2.02 17.99 7.56
C ILE A 366 -1.54 16.83 8.42
N PHE A 367 -2.17 15.68 8.30
CA PHE A 367 -1.71 14.44 8.95
C PHE A 367 -0.64 13.78 8.09
N SER A 368 0.54 13.62 8.67
CA SER A 368 1.73 13.05 8.06
C SER A 368 2.01 11.68 8.72
N PRO A 369 1.69 10.54 8.05
CA PRO A 369 1.88 9.22 8.64
C PRO A 369 3.33 8.98 9.07
N HIS A 370 4.29 9.20 8.17
CA HIS A 370 5.71 9.28 8.48
C HIS A 370 6.17 10.74 8.50
N PRO A 371 7.24 11.09 9.25
CA PRO A 371 7.65 12.48 9.45
C PRO A 371 7.98 13.34 8.20
N ASP A 372 8.02 12.77 7.01
CA ASP A 372 8.33 13.38 5.71
C ASP A 372 7.18 13.35 4.68
N ASP A 373 6.08 12.66 4.98
CA ASP A 373 4.98 12.47 4.03
C ASP A 373 4.29 13.80 3.67
N ASP A 374 4.24 14.76 4.59
CA ASP A 374 3.70 16.11 4.38
C ASP A 374 4.42 16.86 3.27
N VAL A 375 5.76 16.79 3.24
CA VAL A 375 6.58 17.51 2.25
C VAL A 375 6.77 16.72 0.96
N ILE A 376 6.87 15.39 1.05
CA ILE A 376 7.00 14.51 -0.13
C ILE A 376 5.71 14.52 -0.95
N SER A 377 4.58 14.36 -0.29
CA SER A 377 3.29 14.15 -0.94
C SER A 377 2.66 15.46 -1.40
N MET A 378 2.59 16.44 -0.49
CA MET A 378 1.86 17.70 -0.73
C MET A 378 2.66 18.96 -0.36
N GLY A 379 4.00 18.89 -0.39
CA GLY A 379 4.87 19.98 0.04
C GLY A 379 4.64 21.30 -0.70
N GLY A 380 4.28 21.26 -1.98
CA GLY A 380 3.98 22.46 -2.75
C GLY A 380 2.70 23.14 -2.26
N THR A 381 1.65 22.35 -2.02
CA THR A 381 0.38 22.78 -1.44
C THR A 381 0.54 23.27 -0.01
N LEU A 382 1.32 22.57 0.82
CA LEU A 382 1.67 22.99 2.18
C LEU A 382 2.30 24.39 2.17
N ILE A 383 3.37 24.57 1.39
CA ILE A 383 4.06 25.86 1.25
C ILE A 383 3.08 26.95 0.81
N ARG A 384 2.23 26.64 -0.17
CA ARG A 384 1.27 27.60 -0.69
C ARG A 384 0.22 28.01 0.31
N LEU A 385 -0.31 27.06 1.10
CA LEU A 385 -1.27 27.37 2.16
C LEU A 385 -0.67 28.34 3.19
N VAL A 386 0.59 28.13 3.57
CA VAL A 386 1.31 29.02 4.49
C VAL A 386 1.54 30.39 3.87
N ASP A 387 2.03 30.46 2.63
CA ASP A 387 2.27 31.74 1.94
C ASP A 387 0.97 32.53 1.77
N GLN A 388 -0.15 31.85 1.57
CA GLN A 388 -1.50 32.40 1.51
C GLN A 388 -2.09 32.77 2.87
N GLN A 389 -1.30 32.74 3.95
CA GLN A 389 -1.68 33.18 5.30
C GLN A 389 -2.76 32.32 5.97
N HIS A 390 -2.90 31.06 5.57
CA HIS A 390 -3.71 30.10 6.31
C HIS A 390 -3.03 29.68 7.61
N GLU A 391 -3.83 29.26 8.59
CA GLU A 391 -3.34 28.70 9.83
C GLU A 391 -3.09 27.21 9.62
N VAL A 392 -1.85 26.86 9.27
CA VAL A 392 -1.45 25.49 8.93
C VAL A 392 -0.78 24.80 10.11
N HIS A 393 -1.27 23.61 10.43
CA HIS A 393 -0.71 22.66 11.39
C HIS A 393 -0.26 21.39 10.68
N VAL A 394 0.80 20.76 11.17
CA VAL A 394 1.25 19.45 10.70
C VAL A 394 1.26 18.49 11.88
N ALA A 395 0.61 17.34 11.71
CA ALA A 395 0.46 16.31 12.72
C ALA A 395 1.17 15.03 12.28
N TYR A 396 2.32 14.78 12.90
CA TYR A 396 3.15 13.62 12.66
C TYR A 396 2.62 12.45 13.49
N GLN A 397 2.04 11.46 12.82
CA GLN A 397 1.32 10.37 13.47
C GLN A 397 2.27 9.34 14.09
N THR A 398 3.40 9.05 13.43
CA THR A 398 4.39 8.08 13.90
C THR A 398 5.72 8.76 14.23
N SER A 399 6.51 8.14 15.11
CA SER A 399 7.85 8.63 15.46
C SER A 399 8.87 8.44 14.34
N GLY A 400 8.62 7.52 13.39
CA GLY A 400 9.55 7.17 12.32
C GLY A 400 10.84 6.50 12.82
N ASN A 401 10.89 6.06 14.07
CA ASN A 401 12.09 5.54 14.72
C ASN A 401 12.63 4.26 14.06
N ILE A 402 11.79 3.45 13.42
CA ILE A 402 12.22 2.23 12.71
C ILE A 402 12.91 2.53 11.37
N ALA A 403 12.85 3.75 10.84
CA ALA A 403 13.33 4.10 9.50
C ALA A 403 14.71 4.78 9.48
N VAL A 404 15.37 4.95 10.63
CA VAL A 404 16.66 5.64 10.74
C VAL A 404 17.81 4.63 10.81
N PHE A 405 18.89 4.89 10.06
CA PHE A 405 20.09 4.07 10.07
C PHE A 405 20.82 4.13 11.42
N ASP A 406 21.47 3.03 11.77
CA ASP A 406 22.24 2.95 13.01
C ASP A 406 23.43 3.93 13.00
N ASP A 407 24.05 4.19 11.84
CA ASP A 407 25.14 5.16 11.70
C ASP A 407 24.71 6.60 12.05
N ASP A 408 23.46 6.98 11.76
CA ASP A 408 22.94 8.29 12.17
C ASP A 408 22.83 8.38 13.69
N VAL A 409 22.44 7.29 14.37
CA VAL A 409 22.38 7.25 15.83
C VAL A 409 23.76 7.48 16.44
N ILE A 410 24.80 6.82 15.90
CA ILE A 410 26.19 7.00 16.34
C ILE A 410 26.58 8.47 16.19
N ARG A 411 26.46 9.01 14.97
CA ARG A 411 26.83 10.40 14.65
C ARG A 411 26.16 11.43 15.56
N PHE A 412 24.86 11.29 15.82
CA PHE A 412 24.14 12.22 16.70
C PHE A 412 24.50 12.04 18.18
N THR A 413 24.82 10.82 18.61
CA THR A 413 25.21 10.54 19.99
C THR A 413 26.60 11.10 20.28
N GLU A 414 27.57 10.91 19.37
CA GLU A 414 28.91 11.53 19.42
C GLU A 414 28.80 13.06 19.55
N PHE A 415 27.98 13.69 18.69
CA PHE A 415 27.76 15.14 18.74
C PHE A 415 27.21 15.61 20.09
N VAL A 416 26.22 14.90 20.65
CA VAL A 416 25.65 15.25 21.96
C VAL A 416 26.66 15.04 23.09
N SER A 417 27.49 14.00 23.01
CA SER A 417 28.57 13.74 23.96
C SER A 417 29.61 14.85 23.95
N GLU A 418 30.13 15.22 22.78
CA GLU A 418 31.09 16.31 22.62
C GLU A 418 30.51 17.67 23.07
N PHE A 419 29.25 17.95 22.69
CA PHE A 419 28.55 19.16 23.12
C PHE A 419 28.45 19.24 24.65
N ASN A 420 27.96 18.16 25.28
CA ASN A 420 27.78 18.11 26.72
C ASN A 420 29.11 18.16 27.48
N GLN A 421 30.16 17.55 26.93
CA GLN A 421 31.53 17.65 27.46
C GLN A 421 32.04 19.10 27.39
N HIS A 422 31.86 19.77 26.26
CA HIS A 422 32.36 21.13 26.04
C HIS A 422 31.63 22.17 26.90
N PHE A 423 30.31 22.05 27.03
CA PHE A 423 29.47 23.00 27.77
C PHE A 423 29.21 22.58 29.23
N GLY A 424 29.73 21.42 29.67
CA GLY A 424 29.60 20.93 31.04
C GLY A 424 28.18 20.49 31.43
N VAL A 425 27.38 20.02 30.48
CA VAL A 425 25.98 19.64 30.69
C VAL A 425 25.86 18.12 30.88
N GLY A 426 25.90 17.65 32.12
CA GLY A 426 25.74 16.21 32.43
C GLY A 426 26.67 15.27 31.65
N PRO A 427 27.99 15.53 31.60
CA PRO A 427 28.92 14.81 30.72
C PRO A 427 29.04 13.31 31.04
N GLU A 428 28.98 12.92 32.31
CA GLU A 428 29.12 11.50 32.72
C GLU A 428 27.99 10.62 32.16
N ARG A 429 26.74 11.05 32.34
CA ARG A 429 25.56 10.31 31.86
C ARG A 429 25.51 10.23 30.32
N THR A 430 26.06 11.23 29.64
CA THR A 430 26.08 11.27 28.18
C THR A 430 27.14 10.30 27.63
N ALA A 431 28.31 10.24 28.27
CA ALA A 431 29.35 9.26 27.94
C ALA A 431 28.90 7.81 28.21
N GLU A 432 28.12 7.57 29.27
CA GLU A 432 27.50 6.27 29.53
C GLU A 432 26.52 5.86 28.41
N LEU A 433 25.69 6.81 27.94
CA LEU A 433 24.74 6.56 26.86
C LEU A 433 25.47 6.29 25.53
N GLU A 434 26.50 7.07 25.22
CA GLU A 434 27.35 6.87 24.04
C GLU A 434 27.99 5.48 24.05
N ALA A 435 28.65 5.10 25.14
CA ALA A 435 29.26 3.77 25.28
C ALA A 435 28.22 2.64 25.18
N HIS A 436 27.01 2.84 25.70
CA HIS A 436 25.91 1.89 25.55
C HIS A 436 25.47 1.74 24.09
N VAL A 437 25.25 2.85 23.38
CA VAL A 437 24.85 2.86 21.97
C VAL A 437 25.91 2.18 21.10
N GLU A 438 27.19 2.54 21.26
CA GLU A 438 28.29 1.93 20.52
C GLU A 438 28.37 0.42 20.75
N GLN A 439 28.33 -0.01 22.02
CA GLN A 439 28.42 -1.42 22.35
C GLN A 439 27.21 -2.20 21.83
N TYR A 440 26.01 -1.65 21.98
CA TYR A 440 24.78 -2.28 21.51
C TYR A 440 24.80 -2.47 19.99
N LEU A 441 25.08 -1.40 19.24
CA LEU A 441 25.07 -1.43 17.77
C LEU A 441 26.18 -2.31 17.20
N LYS A 442 27.32 -2.40 17.89
CA LYS A 442 28.43 -3.29 17.50
C LYS A 442 28.09 -4.78 17.61
N ASP A 443 27.34 -5.15 18.65
CA ASP A 443 26.94 -6.54 18.90
C ASP A 443 25.57 -6.88 18.28
N LYS A 444 24.89 -5.89 17.70
CA LYS A 444 23.53 -6.01 17.16
C LYS A 444 23.50 -6.99 15.99
N LEU A 445 22.64 -8.00 16.10
CA LEU A 445 22.33 -8.90 14.99
C LEU A 445 21.41 -8.21 13.98
N ALA A 446 21.50 -8.60 12.71
CA ALA A 446 20.59 -8.11 11.68
C ALA A 446 19.13 -8.37 12.10
N GLY A 447 18.34 -7.31 12.19
CA GLY A 447 16.94 -7.39 12.61
C GLY A 447 16.66 -7.52 14.10
N GLN A 448 17.69 -7.44 14.94
CA GLN A 448 17.50 -7.26 16.37
C GLN A 448 16.79 -5.92 16.63
N ILE A 449 15.75 -5.98 17.47
CA ILE A 449 14.98 -4.80 17.91
C ILE A 449 15.93 -3.81 18.59
N ASP A 450 15.76 -2.52 18.33
CA ASP A 450 16.55 -1.48 18.98
C ASP A 450 16.21 -1.34 20.47
N SER A 451 17.17 -0.96 21.29
CA SER A 451 16.89 -0.60 22.69
C SER A 451 15.96 0.62 22.78
N PRO A 452 15.20 0.81 23.87
CA PRO A 452 14.35 1.99 24.05
C PRO A 452 15.10 3.32 23.87
N GLU A 453 16.36 3.37 24.30
CA GLU A 453 17.25 4.52 24.14
C GLU A 453 17.55 4.81 22.66
N ILE A 454 17.90 3.79 21.88
CA ILE A 454 18.18 3.93 20.44
C ILE A 454 16.90 4.34 19.69
N GLN A 455 15.76 3.72 19.99
CA GLN A 455 14.47 4.11 19.41
C GLN A 455 14.13 5.58 19.71
N THR A 456 14.42 6.04 20.93
CA THR A 456 14.25 7.45 21.32
C THR A 456 15.14 8.36 20.50
N ILE A 457 16.42 8.02 20.32
CA ILE A 457 17.37 8.81 19.52
C ILE A 457 16.92 8.88 18.05
N LYS A 458 16.55 7.74 17.46
CA LYS A 458 16.03 7.69 16.08
C LYS A 458 14.77 8.54 15.90
N GLY A 459 13.84 8.46 16.85
CA GLY A 459 12.66 9.33 16.88
C GLY A 459 13.04 10.81 16.96
N LEU A 460 13.98 11.19 17.82
CA LEU A 460 14.45 12.58 17.94
C LEU A 460 15.09 13.12 16.65
N ILE A 461 15.85 12.29 15.95
CA ILE A 461 16.43 12.63 14.63
C ILE A 461 15.30 12.98 13.66
N ARG A 462 14.31 12.09 13.49
CA ARG A 462 13.17 12.32 12.60
C ARG A 462 12.35 13.56 12.97
N ARG A 463 12.15 13.82 14.27
CA ARG A 463 11.49 15.07 14.72
C ARG A 463 12.32 16.31 14.40
N GLY A 464 13.64 16.22 14.51
CA GLY A 464 14.56 17.29 14.13
C GLY A 464 14.45 17.64 12.65
N GLU A 465 14.43 16.61 11.80
CA GLU A 465 14.24 16.73 10.36
C GLU A 465 12.89 17.33 9.99
N ALA A 466 11.80 16.82 10.57
CA ALA A 466 10.45 17.36 10.40
C ALA A 466 10.36 18.85 10.76
N ARG A 467 10.94 19.25 11.89
CA ARG A 467 11.04 20.67 12.28
C ARG A 467 11.84 21.50 11.29
N ALA A 468 12.89 20.94 10.69
CA ALA A 468 13.69 21.62 9.68
C ALA A 468 12.93 21.76 8.35
N GLY A 469 12.24 20.71 7.89
CA GLY A 469 11.38 20.72 6.70
C GLY A 469 10.25 21.73 6.83
N CYS A 470 9.53 21.72 7.95
CA CYS A 470 8.48 22.69 8.23
C CYS A 470 9.00 24.13 8.33
N ARG A 471 10.22 24.34 8.83
CA ARG A 471 10.86 25.67 8.82
C ARG A 471 11.11 26.18 7.41
N CYS A 472 11.50 25.31 6.47
CA CYS A 472 11.60 25.65 5.05
C CYS A 472 10.25 26.01 4.43
N CYS A 473 9.16 25.45 4.97
CA CYS A 473 7.78 25.76 4.58
C CYS A 473 7.17 26.93 5.35
N ASN A 474 7.92 27.58 6.26
CA ASN A 474 7.45 28.65 7.15
C ASN A 474 6.32 28.25 8.12
N VAL A 475 6.18 26.98 8.46
CA VAL A 475 5.22 26.53 9.50
C VAL A 475 5.82 26.83 10.90
N PRO A 476 5.09 27.55 11.78
CA PRO A 476 5.56 27.82 13.15
C PRO A 476 5.74 26.55 13.97
N LYS A 477 6.74 26.53 14.86
CA LYS A 477 7.11 25.35 15.67
C LYS A 477 5.95 24.86 16.55
N GLU A 478 5.21 25.80 17.11
CA GLU A 478 4.03 25.61 17.96
C GLU A 478 2.84 24.97 17.23
N ARG A 479 2.90 24.87 15.89
CA ARG A 479 1.89 24.19 15.06
C ARG A 479 2.33 22.82 14.57
N LEU A 480 3.44 22.31 15.09
CA LEU A 480 3.96 20.97 14.80
C LEU A 480 3.60 20.03 15.93
N HIS A 481 2.78 19.03 15.61
CA HIS A 481 2.24 18.07 16.58
C HIS A 481 2.89 16.72 16.35
N PHE A 482 3.54 16.18 17.37
CA PHE A 482 4.14 14.84 17.34
C PHE A 482 3.25 13.93 18.19
N MET A 483 2.46 13.09 17.53
CA MET A 483 1.38 12.33 18.16
C MET A 483 1.86 11.04 18.80
N ASP A 484 2.97 10.47 18.29
CA ASP A 484 3.58 9.23 18.79
C ASP A 484 2.54 8.12 18.99
N LEU A 485 1.72 7.85 17.96
CA LEU A 485 0.57 6.97 18.08
C LEU A 485 0.98 5.56 18.58
N PRO A 486 0.37 5.06 19.68
CA PRO A 486 0.72 3.80 20.34
C PRO A 486 0.83 2.57 19.44
N PHE A 487 0.07 2.50 18.33
CA PHE A 487 0.14 1.37 17.43
C PHE A 487 1.53 1.16 16.80
N TYR A 488 2.30 2.25 16.65
CA TYR A 488 3.62 2.26 16.02
C TYR A 488 4.76 2.01 17.02
N GLU A 489 4.57 2.36 18.30
CA GLU A 489 5.58 2.31 19.36
C GLU A 489 5.81 0.87 19.89
N THR A 490 6.26 0.00 18.99
CA THR A 490 6.53 -1.42 19.26
C THR A 490 8.02 -1.78 19.18
N GLY A 491 8.83 -0.94 18.53
CA GLY A 491 10.22 -1.24 18.19
C GLY A 491 10.39 -2.30 17.10
N ARG A 492 9.29 -2.80 16.51
CA ARG A 492 9.28 -3.86 15.50
C ARG A 492 8.74 -3.31 14.18
N VAL A 493 9.08 -3.97 13.08
CA VAL A 493 8.44 -3.73 11.78
C VAL A 493 6.94 -4.07 11.86
N LYS A 494 6.58 -5.11 12.63
CA LYS A 494 5.18 -5.48 12.92
C LYS A 494 4.58 -4.55 13.97
N LYS A 495 3.60 -3.75 13.55
CA LYS A 495 2.87 -2.79 14.37
C LYS A 495 1.73 -3.45 15.14
N LYS A 496 1.25 -2.83 16.22
CA LYS A 496 0.02 -3.26 16.89
C LYS A 496 -1.19 -2.88 16.02
N PRO A 497 -2.33 -3.57 16.17
CA PRO A 497 -3.61 -3.05 15.70
C PRO A 497 -3.88 -1.67 16.30
N ILE A 498 -4.59 -0.82 15.55
CA ILE A 498 -5.04 0.47 16.07
C ILE A 498 -5.95 0.29 17.28
N SER A 499 -5.75 1.10 18.31
CA SER A 499 -6.51 1.09 19.56
C SER A 499 -7.39 2.33 19.71
N ASP A 500 -8.30 2.31 20.70
CA ASP A 500 -9.08 3.50 21.05
C ASP A 500 -8.22 4.66 21.57
N GLU A 501 -7.04 4.38 22.12
CA GLU A 501 -6.08 5.40 22.56
C GLU A 501 -5.54 6.19 21.36
N ASP A 502 -5.18 5.52 20.26
CA ASP A 502 -4.74 6.17 19.02
C ASP A 502 -5.81 7.12 18.46
N ILE A 503 -7.07 6.68 18.51
CA ILE A 503 -8.23 7.46 18.07
C ILE A 503 -8.45 8.66 18.99
N GLN A 504 -8.33 8.49 20.31
CA GLN A 504 -8.54 9.57 21.28
C GLN A 504 -7.50 10.68 21.13
N ILE A 505 -6.22 10.35 20.96
CA ILE A 505 -5.15 11.33 20.69
C ILE A 505 -5.51 12.19 19.46
N THR A 506 -6.05 11.55 18.42
CA THR A 506 -6.45 12.23 17.19
C THR A 506 -7.68 13.12 17.41
N ILE A 507 -8.68 12.66 18.18
CA ILE A 507 -9.87 13.44 18.56
C ILE A 507 -9.48 14.70 19.34
N ASP A 508 -8.58 14.57 20.31
CA ASP A 508 -8.17 15.67 21.16
C ASP A 508 -7.52 16.78 20.33
N LEU A 509 -6.62 16.40 19.40
CA LEU A 509 -5.98 17.33 18.47
C LEU A 509 -6.98 18.02 17.52
N LEU A 510 -7.94 17.26 16.97
CA LEU A 510 -8.97 17.82 16.09
C LEU A 510 -9.87 18.82 16.84
N ASN A 511 -10.24 18.53 18.08
CA ASN A 511 -11.05 19.43 18.89
C ASN A 511 -10.27 20.67 19.40
N GLU A 512 -8.95 20.56 19.56
CA GLU A 512 -8.09 21.71 19.85
C GLU A 512 -8.03 22.67 18.65
N ILE A 513 -7.74 22.14 17.45
CA ILE A 513 -7.53 22.94 16.23
C ILE A 513 -8.85 23.41 15.63
N ARG A 514 -9.91 22.58 15.69
CA ARG A 514 -11.21 22.82 15.04
C ARG A 514 -11.03 23.14 13.55
N PRO A 515 -10.44 22.25 12.76
CA PRO A 515 -9.99 22.55 11.39
C PRO A 515 -11.16 22.80 10.44
N HIS A 516 -10.94 23.61 9.41
CA HIS A 516 -11.85 23.69 8.25
C HIS A 516 -11.40 22.79 7.10
N GLN A 517 -10.12 22.40 7.08
CA GLN A 517 -9.59 21.44 6.12
C GLN A 517 -8.64 20.48 6.83
N ILE A 518 -8.80 19.19 6.54
CA ILE A 518 -7.92 18.11 6.94
C ILE A 518 -7.30 17.56 5.66
N TYR A 519 -5.98 17.37 5.66
CA TYR A 519 -5.29 16.60 4.64
C TYR A 519 -4.78 15.30 5.26
N ALA A 520 -5.03 14.17 4.60
CA ALA A 520 -4.60 12.85 5.06
C ALA A 520 -4.09 11.99 3.91
N ALA A 521 -3.16 11.08 4.19
CA ALA A 521 -2.64 10.15 3.20
C ALA A 521 -3.70 9.09 2.84
N GLY A 522 -4.23 9.16 1.62
CA GLY A 522 -5.14 8.18 1.01
C GLY A 522 -4.43 7.03 0.30
N ASP A 523 -3.12 6.86 0.50
CA ASP A 523 -2.32 5.85 -0.19
C ASP A 523 -2.43 4.48 0.48
N LEU A 524 -3.29 3.63 -0.08
CA LEU A 524 -3.49 2.26 0.38
C LEU A 524 -2.41 1.28 -0.10
N SER A 525 -1.45 1.74 -0.91
CA SER A 525 -0.35 0.93 -1.45
C SER A 525 0.94 1.03 -0.64
N ASP A 526 0.92 1.71 0.51
CA ASP A 526 2.04 1.70 1.44
C ASP A 526 2.43 0.24 1.78
N PRO A 527 3.65 -0.21 1.43
CA PRO A 527 4.08 -1.60 1.65
C PRO A 527 4.09 -2.00 3.13
N HIS A 528 4.14 -1.02 4.04
CA HIS A 528 4.16 -1.26 5.48
C HIS A 528 2.78 -1.13 6.15
N GLY A 529 1.75 -0.73 5.40
CA GLY A 529 0.39 -0.49 5.90
C GLY A 529 0.27 0.62 6.94
N THR A 530 1.30 1.45 7.16
CA THR A 530 1.24 2.60 8.07
C THR A 530 0.21 3.60 7.60
N HIS A 531 0.22 3.96 6.31
CA HIS A 531 -0.68 4.95 5.73
C HIS A 531 -2.15 4.56 5.94
N ARG A 532 -2.50 3.30 5.66
CA ARG A 532 -3.84 2.74 5.90
C ARG A 532 -4.25 2.86 7.36
N THR A 533 -3.41 2.40 8.30
CA THR A 533 -3.73 2.46 9.73
C THR A 533 -3.87 3.90 10.23
N CYS A 534 -2.99 4.80 9.79
CA CYS A 534 -3.02 6.22 10.08
C CYS A 534 -4.29 6.90 9.53
N LEU A 535 -4.69 6.59 8.30
CA LEU A 535 -5.93 7.09 7.70
C LEU A 535 -7.15 6.59 8.48
N THR A 536 -7.19 5.31 8.85
CA THR A 536 -8.24 4.74 9.70
C THR A 536 -8.35 5.48 11.03
N ALA A 537 -7.23 5.87 11.65
CA ALA A 537 -7.22 6.67 12.88
C ALA A 537 -7.91 8.03 12.66
N VAL A 538 -7.53 8.73 11.59
CA VAL A 538 -8.07 10.05 11.24
C VAL A 538 -9.56 9.98 10.96
N LEU A 539 -10.02 9.03 10.14
CA LEU A 539 -11.43 8.93 9.77
C LEU A 539 -12.31 8.48 10.94
N LYS A 540 -11.86 7.53 11.76
CA LYS A 540 -12.59 7.15 12.99
C LYS A 540 -12.68 8.30 13.98
N ALA A 541 -11.62 9.08 14.13
CA ALA A 541 -11.61 10.27 14.97
C ALA A 541 -12.54 11.36 14.43
N PHE A 542 -12.51 11.60 13.11
CA PHE A 542 -13.39 12.55 12.44
C PHE A 542 -14.87 12.19 12.63
N ASP A 543 -15.24 10.93 12.36
CA ASP A 543 -16.60 10.41 12.59
C ASP A 543 -17.04 10.56 14.07
N ARG A 544 -16.15 10.29 15.03
CA ARG A 544 -16.45 10.49 16.46
C ARG A 544 -16.59 11.97 16.86
N CYS A 545 -16.15 12.90 16.02
CA CYS A 545 -16.31 14.34 16.20
C CYS A 545 -17.57 14.90 15.50
N GLU A 546 -18.47 14.07 14.97
CA GLU A 546 -19.67 14.52 14.24
C GLU A 546 -20.54 15.53 15.01
N ALA A 547 -20.59 15.41 16.34
CA ALA A 547 -21.34 16.32 17.21
C ALA A 547 -20.66 17.68 17.45
N SER A 548 -19.38 17.84 17.07
CA SER A 548 -18.63 19.07 17.25
C SER A 548 -19.08 20.15 16.25
N ASP A 549 -19.12 21.41 16.70
CA ASP A 549 -19.66 22.53 15.91
C ASP A 549 -18.86 22.85 14.63
N TRP A 550 -17.58 22.48 14.60
CA TRP A 550 -16.66 22.67 13.47
C TRP A 550 -16.76 21.57 12.41
N HIS A 551 -17.29 20.39 12.76
CA HIS A 551 -17.25 19.19 11.91
C HIS A 551 -17.94 19.41 10.56
N LYS A 552 -19.14 20.01 10.59
CA LYS A 552 -19.94 20.31 9.38
C LYS A 552 -19.27 21.25 8.37
N ASP A 553 -18.34 22.07 8.85
CA ASP A 553 -17.65 23.08 8.05
C ASP A 553 -16.24 22.59 7.61
N CYS A 554 -15.88 21.37 8.00
CA CYS A 554 -14.59 20.74 7.74
C CYS A 554 -14.64 19.84 6.50
N GLU A 555 -13.66 19.99 5.62
CA GLU A 555 -13.46 19.10 4.47
C GLU A 555 -12.23 18.21 4.71
N VAL A 556 -12.33 16.92 4.37
CA VAL A 556 -11.20 15.99 4.39
C VAL A 556 -10.73 15.76 2.95
N TRP A 557 -9.45 16.04 2.70
CA TRP A 557 -8.79 15.89 1.40
C TRP A 557 -7.71 14.79 1.49
N LEU A 558 -7.75 13.87 0.54
CA LEU A 558 -6.84 12.74 0.45
C LEU A 558 -5.74 13.04 -0.56
N TYR A 559 -4.49 12.99 -0.11
CA TYR A 559 -3.31 13.01 -0.97
C TYR A 559 -2.71 11.60 -1.09
N ARG A 560 -1.94 11.32 -2.15
CA ARG A 560 -1.17 10.07 -2.26
C ARG A 560 0.30 10.27 -1.86
N GLY A 561 0.93 9.20 -1.39
CA GLY A 561 2.32 9.17 -0.94
C GLY A 561 3.32 9.21 -2.10
N ALA A 562 4.56 8.77 -1.83
CA ALA A 562 5.64 8.76 -2.82
C ALA A 562 5.50 7.69 -3.92
N TRP A 563 4.56 6.75 -3.77
CA TRP A 563 4.48 5.54 -4.59
C TRP A 563 3.46 5.62 -5.72
N GLN A 564 2.43 6.44 -5.55
CA GLN A 564 1.27 6.51 -6.43
C GLN A 564 0.71 7.93 -6.49
N GLU A 565 -0.10 8.18 -7.51
CA GLU A 565 -0.83 9.43 -7.70
C GLU A 565 -2.23 9.15 -8.23
N TRP A 566 -3.17 10.05 -7.94
CA TRP A 566 -4.53 9.97 -8.45
C TRP A 566 -4.61 10.14 -9.97
N GLY A 567 -5.49 9.39 -10.63
CA GLY A 567 -5.79 9.60 -12.04
C GLY A 567 -6.48 10.96 -12.27
N PRO A 568 -6.27 11.65 -13.41
CA PRO A 568 -6.96 12.91 -13.72
C PRO A 568 -8.49 12.83 -13.62
N GLU A 569 -9.07 11.65 -13.84
CA GLU A 569 -10.50 11.36 -13.71
C GLU A 569 -11.02 11.38 -12.26
N GLU A 570 -10.13 11.12 -11.30
CA GLU A 570 -10.42 11.07 -9.86
C GLU A 570 -10.13 12.40 -9.17
N ILE A 571 -9.10 13.14 -9.62
CA ILE A 571 -8.66 14.39 -8.99
C ILE A 571 -9.81 15.40 -8.93
N GLU A 572 -10.17 15.83 -7.71
CA GLU A 572 -11.18 16.86 -7.46
C GLU A 572 -10.54 18.23 -7.18
N MET A 573 -9.27 18.25 -6.79
CA MET A 573 -8.46 19.45 -6.64
C MET A 573 -7.04 19.21 -7.17
N ALA A 574 -6.67 19.98 -8.20
CA ALA A 574 -5.34 19.99 -8.78
C ALA A 574 -4.64 21.31 -8.41
N VAL A 575 -3.50 21.24 -7.72
CA VAL A 575 -2.74 22.41 -7.28
C VAL A 575 -1.50 22.54 -8.17
N PRO A 576 -1.49 23.44 -9.17
CA PRO A 576 -0.36 23.57 -10.09
C PRO A 576 0.80 24.30 -9.43
N LEU A 577 2.04 23.85 -9.61
CA LEU A 577 3.25 24.42 -9.02
C LEU A 577 4.09 25.13 -10.08
N SER A 578 4.70 26.24 -9.69
CA SER A 578 5.76 26.89 -10.47
C SER A 578 7.11 26.20 -10.27
N PRO A 579 8.10 26.39 -11.15
CA PRO A 579 9.46 25.90 -10.95
C PRO A 579 10.06 26.28 -9.58
N SER A 580 9.80 27.52 -9.14
CA SER A 580 10.28 28.00 -7.84
C SER A 580 9.63 27.30 -6.63
N GLU A 581 8.38 26.84 -6.77
CA GLU A 581 7.69 26.12 -5.70
C GLU A 581 8.12 24.64 -5.68
N VAL A 582 8.37 24.05 -6.85
CA VAL A 582 9.01 22.73 -6.96
C VAL A 582 10.39 22.75 -6.30
N ASP A 583 11.20 23.78 -6.55
CA ASP A 583 12.50 23.95 -5.89
C ASP A 583 12.38 24.08 -4.37
N ARG A 584 11.41 24.86 -3.87
CA ARG A 584 11.16 24.99 -2.41
C ARG A 584 10.69 23.68 -1.79
N LYS A 585 9.80 22.95 -2.46
CA LYS A 585 9.36 21.60 -2.06
C LYS A 585 10.58 20.66 -1.96
N ARG A 586 11.44 20.66 -2.99
CA ARG A 586 12.67 19.86 -3.02
C ARG A 586 13.60 20.18 -1.84
N ILE A 587 13.78 21.47 -1.52
CA ILE A 587 14.58 21.89 -0.35
C ILE A 587 13.98 21.41 0.97
N ALA A 588 12.65 21.40 1.11
CA ALA A 588 11.99 20.87 2.30
C ALA A 588 12.20 19.35 2.43
N ILE A 589 12.08 18.60 1.34
CA ILE A 589 12.36 17.15 1.31
C ILE A 589 13.82 16.88 1.71
N PHE A 590 14.78 17.69 1.25
CA PHE A 590 16.18 17.55 1.61
C PHE A 590 16.48 17.72 3.11
N LYS A 591 15.55 18.23 3.92
CA LYS A 591 15.71 18.32 5.37
C LYS A 591 15.49 16.99 6.09
N HIS A 592 14.98 15.97 5.38
CA HIS A 592 14.85 14.60 5.88
C HIS A 592 16.06 13.78 5.47
N GLU A 593 17.24 14.15 5.98
CA GLU A 593 18.54 13.61 5.57
C GLU A 593 18.62 12.08 5.74
N SER A 594 18.11 11.53 6.84
CA SER A 594 18.07 10.09 7.10
C SER A 594 17.27 9.29 6.07
N GLN A 595 16.43 9.97 5.25
CA GLN A 595 15.62 9.35 4.19
C GLN A 595 16.02 9.80 2.78
N LYS A 596 16.97 10.74 2.64
CA LYS A 596 17.23 11.43 1.37
C LYS A 596 17.93 10.55 0.33
N ASP A 597 18.97 9.82 0.75
CA ASP A 597 19.89 9.13 -0.17
C ASP A 597 19.39 7.71 -0.50
N ARG A 598 19.61 6.74 0.39
CA ARG A 598 18.97 5.43 0.31
C ARG A 598 18.12 5.28 1.55
N ALA A 599 16.82 5.52 1.44
CA ALA A 599 15.90 5.25 2.53
C ALA A 599 16.08 3.81 3.03
N LEU A 600 15.94 3.58 4.33
CA LEU A 600 16.08 2.25 4.92
C LEU A 600 15.09 1.26 4.28
N PHE A 601 13.92 1.78 3.90
CA PHE A 601 12.89 1.07 3.14
C PHE A 601 12.59 1.82 1.85
N PRO A 602 13.44 1.67 0.80
CA PRO A 602 13.32 2.43 -0.44
C PRO A 602 12.24 1.86 -1.36
N GLY A 603 11.56 0.78 -0.96
CA GLY A 603 10.61 0.02 -1.77
C GLY A 603 11.21 -0.43 -3.10
N ALA A 604 10.36 -0.52 -4.11
CA ALA A 604 10.72 -1.10 -5.40
C ALA A 604 11.44 -0.16 -6.38
N ASP A 605 11.30 1.14 -6.17
CA ASP A 605 11.88 2.17 -7.03
C ASP A 605 13.30 2.50 -6.54
N ALA A 606 14.28 2.53 -7.42
CA ALA A 606 15.67 2.83 -7.06
C ALA A 606 15.95 4.34 -6.97
N ARG A 607 15.04 5.20 -7.45
CA ARG A 607 15.16 6.67 -7.36
C ARG A 607 15.12 7.11 -5.90
N GLU A 608 15.74 8.23 -5.59
CA GLU A 608 15.62 8.89 -4.28
C GLU A 608 14.20 9.48 -4.11
N PHE A 609 13.68 9.58 -2.88
CA PHE A 609 12.31 10.05 -2.65
C PHE A 609 12.01 11.41 -3.28
N TRP A 610 12.96 12.34 -3.26
CA TRP A 610 12.77 13.66 -3.86
C TRP A 610 12.59 13.59 -5.39
N LYS A 611 13.30 12.68 -6.08
CA LYS A 611 13.15 12.46 -7.53
C LYS A 611 11.77 11.88 -7.83
N ARG A 612 11.33 10.90 -7.03
CA ARG A 612 10.00 10.30 -7.17
C ARG A 612 8.90 11.33 -6.97
N ALA A 613 8.98 12.13 -5.91
CA ALA A 613 8.01 13.18 -5.62
C ALA A 613 7.91 14.18 -6.76
N GLU A 614 9.05 14.59 -7.33
CA GLU A 614 9.11 15.54 -8.43
C GLU A 614 8.60 14.94 -9.75
N ASP A 615 9.10 13.77 -10.15
CA ASP A 615 8.68 13.09 -11.38
C ASP A 615 7.18 12.81 -11.36
N ARG A 616 6.64 12.37 -10.22
CA ARG A 616 5.20 12.11 -10.04
C ARG A 616 4.33 13.35 -10.29
N ASN A 617 4.70 14.49 -9.70
CA ASN A 617 3.93 15.71 -9.88
C ASN A 617 4.11 16.30 -11.28
N ARG A 618 5.29 16.09 -11.90
CA ARG A 618 5.56 16.43 -13.31
C ARG A 618 4.72 15.57 -14.26
N GLU A 619 4.68 14.25 -14.06
CA GLU A 619 3.86 13.32 -14.84
C GLU A 619 2.37 13.71 -14.79
N THR A 620 1.87 14.16 -13.63
CA THR A 620 0.49 14.67 -13.52
C THR A 620 0.27 15.93 -14.36
N ALA A 621 1.25 16.85 -14.37
CA ALA A 621 1.18 18.06 -15.19
C ALA A 621 1.23 17.74 -16.69
N GLU A 622 2.11 16.83 -17.10
CA GLU A 622 2.21 16.33 -18.49
C GLU A 622 0.92 15.64 -18.92
N LEU A 623 0.27 14.86 -18.04
CA LEU A 623 -1.04 14.26 -18.32
C LEU A 623 -2.11 15.34 -18.56
N TYR A 624 -2.15 16.39 -17.72
CA TYR A 624 -3.08 17.50 -17.91
C TYR A 624 -2.83 18.25 -19.23
N ASP A 625 -1.56 18.53 -19.57
CA ASP A 625 -1.17 19.17 -20.82
C ASP A 625 -1.57 18.33 -22.05
N ASN A 626 -1.26 17.03 -22.04
CA ASN A 626 -1.64 16.11 -23.12
C ASN A 626 -3.17 16.02 -23.31
N LEU A 627 -3.96 16.18 -22.24
CA LEU A 627 -5.42 16.26 -22.31
C LEU A 627 -5.95 17.60 -22.86
N GLY A 628 -5.06 18.58 -23.08
CA GLY A 628 -5.34 19.89 -23.70
C GLY A 628 -5.44 21.05 -22.72
N LEU A 629 -5.02 20.89 -21.47
CA LEU A 629 -5.01 21.96 -20.46
C LEU A 629 -3.70 22.77 -20.56
N ALA A 630 -3.55 23.78 -19.69
CA ALA A 630 -2.32 24.57 -19.67
C ALA A 630 -1.13 23.75 -19.16
N GLU A 631 0.05 24.02 -19.71
CA GLU A 631 1.32 23.46 -19.26
C GLU A 631 1.71 24.04 -17.90
N TYR A 632 2.04 23.16 -16.95
CA TYR A 632 2.55 23.49 -15.62
C TYR A 632 3.83 22.70 -15.35
N GLU A 633 4.71 23.19 -14.46
CA GLU A 633 5.92 22.44 -14.09
C GLU A 633 5.56 21.14 -13.35
N ALA A 634 4.56 21.21 -12.48
CA ALA A 634 4.10 20.10 -11.66
C ALA A 634 2.67 20.34 -11.16
N ILE A 635 1.92 19.28 -10.84
CA ILE A 635 0.60 19.33 -10.23
C ILE A 635 0.56 18.35 -9.04
N GLU A 636 0.04 18.81 -7.89
CA GLU A 636 -0.35 17.94 -6.78
C GLU A 636 -1.87 17.71 -6.83
N GLY A 637 -2.28 16.43 -6.85
CA GLY A 637 -3.68 16.01 -6.93
C GLY A 637 -4.27 15.63 -5.57
N PHE A 638 -5.54 15.99 -5.35
CA PHE A 638 -6.29 15.65 -4.14
C PHE A 638 -7.69 15.18 -4.50
N VAL A 639 -8.17 14.19 -3.75
CA VAL A 639 -9.55 13.67 -3.80
C VAL A 639 -10.25 14.03 -2.51
N ARG A 640 -11.52 14.42 -2.57
CA ARG A 640 -12.29 14.73 -1.36
C ARG A 640 -12.78 13.41 -0.77
N TRP A 641 -12.50 13.18 0.51
CA TRP A 641 -13.09 12.05 1.20
C TRP A 641 -14.61 12.25 1.30
N ASP A 642 -15.33 11.17 1.05
CA ASP A 642 -16.78 11.12 1.03
C ASP A 642 -17.20 9.76 1.59
N ARG A 643 -18.02 9.77 2.64
CA ARG A 643 -18.41 8.59 3.41
C ARG A 643 -19.07 7.53 2.53
N ASP A 644 -19.79 7.95 1.50
CA ASP A 644 -20.51 7.04 0.60
C ASP A 644 -19.59 6.47 -0.51
N LYS A 645 -18.47 7.13 -0.81
CA LYS A 645 -17.52 6.72 -1.86
C LYS A 645 -16.27 6.02 -1.32
N HIS A 646 -15.89 6.33 -0.08
CA HIS A 646 -14.63 5.93 0.53
C HIS A 646 -14.91 5.23 1.87
N VAL A 647 -15.50 4.04 1.80
CA VAL A 647 -15.61 3.13 2.94
C VAL A 647 -14.23 2.49 3.16
N LEU A 648 -13.77 2.44 4.42
CA LEU A 648 -12.52 1.75 4.81
C LEU A 648 -12.80 0.42 5.50
#